data_AF-A0A7V0XQ38-F1
#
_entry.id   AF-A0A7V0XQ38-F1
#
_cell.length_a   1.000
_cell.length_b   1.000
_cell.length_c   1.000
_cell.angle_alpha   90.00
_cell.angle_beta   90.00
_cell.angle_gamma   90.00
#
_symmetry.space_group_name_H-M   'P 1'
#
loop_
_entity.id
_entity.type
_entity.pdbx_description
1 polymer ?
#
loop_
_entity_poly.entity_id
_entity_poly.type
_entity_poly.pdbx_seq_one_letter_code
_entity_poly.pdbx_strand_id
1 'polypeptide(L)'
;MKTTTSTLLLFLAFMLPGMTQAPLGLNYQGVARDASGQVLAEQNITIRLSLLQGSETGTMVWEESQAVTTSTVGLFNLVIGLDEHRTGGSAQTFSEVDWGAPPYFLKVEMDTGQGFTDMGTSQLLSVPYALYGEDADADPGNELITDFEYSETTLAITDAGGTRTADLTSLLDNTDSWEKATDSIFFLQGNVGIGTDVMHSRLAVTGYGTDPEEPLFEVRRADGQTVFAVYNEGIRAYVDDSPVKGSKGGFAVGGFNPSKGVTNEYFRVTPDSVRVYIDESIAKGSKGGFAVGGFNPGKATPTDLMYLNKDNYFIGHESGTSTTGIYNTFFGYNAGFANTTGSNNIFMGYRAGYSNLGASHNVFLGNEAGYSNTSGYSNIFIGINSGNKNTTGYRNIFIGENSGTSNTTGYFNTFIGYLAGESNTIGLRNTFMGYRAGRSNTEGNDNAFFGFQAGYYNTTGVSNAYVGQNAGFNNQEGSYNAFLGYYSGFNSQGSYNTYLGYQAGRSGASNTTGSSNVMIGYETGYNNTTGNYNVFVGRESGYNNTSGDYNTFLGYQAGYSSGASSYNTAVGYMAGHALSDWQGGTFLGFEAGLHVTGRQNVFLGSGAGRAFTTGADNVAIGGSAGGSNDSPFVAATGTENVFIGYHTGYKSAGAAHNVIVGAQDFLSASPITGSYNVYLGEDAGNASGNGSRNVYIGYGAGKNQTGSDKLVIETSYTGTDNYNNALIYGDFNLNRLRINANSSINYGINQYFGLTIGMDDDDTYGLVVYGPTWCSSGTWSGSDVHLKTNIRQFENALDKLNQVNGVYYEWKPEYQETMGMPEGKQIGVIAQDVEKVFPELVHEGPDGFKSVDYSKLTAVLIEAIKEQQKQIEELKLEVELLKQ
;
A
#
# COMPACT_ATOMS: atom_id res chain seq x y z
N MET A 1 -25.03 3.16 -26.46
CA MET A 1 -24.86 1.98 -25.58
C MET A 1 -25.94 0.98 -25.92
N LYS A 2 -25.58 -0.24 -26.34
CA LYS A 2 -26.52 -1.36 -26.54
C LYS A 2 -26.26 -2.41 -25.46
N THR A 3 -27.30 -3.13 -25.08
CA THR A 3 -27.33 -4.11 -23.98
C THR A 3 -26.40 -5.30 -24.23
N THR A 4 -25.45 -5.51 -23.31
CA THR A 4 -24.58 -6.69 -23.26
C THR A 4 -25.24 -7.82 -22.48
N THR A 5 -25.89 -8.73 -23.20
CA THR A 5 -26.51 -9.95 -22.64
C THR A 5 -25.81 -11.18 -23.23
N SER A 6 -24.51 -11.35 -22.94
CA SER A 6 -23.68 -12.43 -23.53
C SER A 6 -22.52 -12.87 -22.62
N THR A 7 -22.81 -13.20 -21.36
CA THR A 7 -21.82 -13.82 -20.45
C THR A 7 -22.44 -14.91 -19.56
N LEU A 8 -23.29 -15.78 -20.14
CA LEU A 8 -23.83 -16.96 -19.46
C LEU A 8 -24.05 -18.14 -20.43
N LEU A 9 -23.03 -18.43 -21.24
CA LEU A 9 -23.06 -19.56 -22.18
C LEU A 9 -21.65 -20.07 -22.57
N LEU A 10 -20.73 -20.09 -21.60
CA LEU A 10 -19.39 -20.67 -21.77
C LEU A 10 -18.89 -21.37 -20.50
N PHE A 11 -19.72 -22.23 -19.91
CA PHE A 11 -19.33 -23.09 -18.78
C PHE A 11 -20.10 -24.43 -18.77
N LEU A 12 -20.33 -25.02 -19.95
CA LEU A 12 -21.02 -26.31 -20.09
C LEU A 12 -20.42 -27.20 -21.20
N ALA A 13 -19.09 -27.17 -21.34
CA ALA A 13 -18.36 -27.95 -22.35
C ALA A 13 -16.97 -28.39 -21.88
N PHE A 14 -16.85 -28.96 -20.67
CA PHE A 14 -15.71 -29.78 -20.25
C PHE A 14 -16.15 -30.77 -19.14
N MET A 15 -16.86 -31.82 -19.55
CA MET A 15 -17.12 -33.03 -18.77
C MET A 15 -16.85 -34.24 -19.68
N LEU A 16 -15.59 -34.42 -20.05
CA LEU A 16 -15.08 -35.71 -20.48
C LEU A 16 -14.65 -36.47 -19.21
N PRO A 17 -14.98 -37.77 -19.08
CA PRO A 17 -14.38 -38.60 -18.03
C PRO A 17 -12.91 -38.85 -18.40
N GLY A 18 -12.04 -37.93 -18.02
CA GLY A 18 -10.61 -38.19 -17.96
C GLY A 18 -10.38 -39.26 -16.89
N MET A 19 -9.97 -40.46 -17.29
CA MET A 19 -9.50 -41.48 -16.36
C MET A 19 -8.20 -40.96 -15.74
N THR A 20 -8.28 -40.41 -14.53
CA THR A 20 -7.10 -39.99 -13.77
C THR A 20 -6.39 -41.23 -13.23
N GLN A 21 -5.46 -41.76 -14.01
CA GLN A 21 -4.44 -42.67 -13.51
C GLN A 21 -3.61 -41.93 -12.44
N ALA A 22 -3.25 -42.63 -11.36
CA ALA A 22 -2.38 -42.04 -10.35
C ALA A 22 -1.00 -41.73 -10.98
N PRO A 23 -0.37 -40.58 -10.69
CA PRO A 23 0.95 -40.27 -11.23
C PRO A 23 2.00 -41.24 -10.67
N LEU A 24 2.59 -42.03 -11.56
CA LEU A 24 3.61 -43.06 -11.27
C LEU A 24 5.00 -42.48 -10.93
N GLY A 25 5.07 -41.27 -10.35
CA GLY A 25 6.32 -40.53 -10.21
C GLY A 25 6.48 -39.74 -8.90
N LEU A 26 7.73 -39.56 -8.51
CA LEU A 26 8.19 -38.86 -7.31
C LEU A 26 8.45 -37.37 -7.61
N ASN A 27 7.65 -36.46 -7.05
CA ASN A 27 7.92 -35.02 -7.17
C ASN A 27 9.23 -34.65 -6.44
N TYR A 28 10.17 -34.03 -7.16
CA TYR A 28 11.42 -33.54 -6.61
C TYR A 28 11.60 -32.04 -6.90
N GLN A 29 12.05 -31.30 -5.88
CA GLN A 29 12.30 -29.87 -5.94
C GLN A 29 13.67 -29.58 -5.34
N GLY A 30 14.50 -28.82 -6.06
CA GLY A 30 15.85 -28.45 -5.65
C GLY A 30 16.16 -26.98 -5.95
N VAL A 31 17.16 -26.44 -5.26
CA VAL A 31 17.72 -25.11 -5.54
C VAL A 31 19.14 -25.28 -6.03
N ALA A 32 19.38 -25.00 -7.30
CA ALA A 32 20.67 -25.14 -7.94
C ALA A 32 21.63 -24.02 -7.49
N ARG A 33 22.86 -24.41 -7.13
CA ARG A 33 23.94 -23.53 -6.69
C ARG A 33 25.25 -23.95 -7.31
N ASP A 34 26.15 -22.99 -7.54
CA ASP A 34 27.52 -23.28 -7.91
C ASP A 34 28.38 -23.72 -6.70
N ALA A 35 29.64 -24.08 -6.97
CA ALA A 35 30.60 -24.51 -5.95
C ALA A 35 30.98 -23.40 -4.93
N SER A 36 30.55 -22.14 -5.14
CA SER A 36 30.70 -21.05 -4.17
C SER A 36 29.44 -20.84 -3.31
N GLY A 37 28.35 -21.58 -3.60
CA GLY A 37 27.05 -21.48 -2.94
C GLY A 37 26.12 -20.43 -3.53
N GLN A 38 26.51 -19.76 -4.62
CA GLN A 38 25.69 -18.76 -5.31
C GLN A 38 24.63 -19.45 -6.18
N VAL A 39 23.40 -18.91 -6.23
CA VAL A 39 22.29 -19.53 -6.95
C VAL A 39 22.46 -19.44 -8.46
N LEU A 40 22.21 -20.54 -9.16
CA LEU A 40 22.19 -20.60 -10.63
C LEU A 40 20.80 -20.15 -11.11
N ALA A 41 20.58 -18.85 -11.23
CA ALA A 41 19.29 -18.27 -11.61
C ALA A 41 19.10 -18.20 -13.14
N GLU A 42 17.92 -18.58 -13.62
CA GLU A 42 17.52 -18.53 -15.05
C GLU A 42 18.46 -19.27 -16.01
N GLN A 43 19.05 -20.38 -15.56
CA GLN A 43 19.96 -21.21 -16.34
C GLN A 43 19.32 -22.56 -16.72
N ASN A 44 19.67 -23.05 -17.91
CA ASN A 44 19.39 -24.42 -18.32
C ASN A 44 20.47 -25.32 -17.72
N ILE A 45 20.05 -26.25 -16.86
CA ILE A 45 20.91 -27.26 -16.24
C ILE A 45 20.35 -28.65 -16.52
N THR A 46 21.23 -29.65 -16.59
CA THR A 46 20.80 -31.05 -16.68
C THR A 46 20.98 -31.70 -15.33
N ILE A 47 19.90 -32.20 -14.75
CA ILE A 47 19.92 -32.98 -13.51
C ILE A 47 19.93 -34.46 -13.88
N ARG A 48 20.83 -35.23 -13.29
CA ARG A 48 20.83 -36.70 -13.35
C ARG A 48 20.55 -37.26 -11.97
N LEU A 49 19.67 -38.24 -11.90
CA LEU A 49 19.18 -38.82 -10.66
C LEU A 49 19.35 -40.32 -10.73
N SER A 50 20.06 -40.89 -9.75
CA SER A 50 20.29 -42.33 -9.66
C SER A 50 19.69 -42.88 -8.37
N LEU A 51 18.89 -43.94 -8.47
CA LEU A 51 18.47 -44.72 -7.30
C LEU A 51 19.47 -45.84 -7.06
N LEU A 52 20.06 -45.86 -5.87
CA LEU A 52 21.02 -46.85 -5.42
C LEU A 52 20.38 -47.73 -4.34
N GLN A 53 20.43 -49.04 -4.49
CA GLN A 53 19.86 -50.01 -3.55
C GLN A 53 20.92 -50.53 -2.57
N GLY A 54 20.57 -50.60 -1.29
CA GLY A 54 21.38 -51.19 -0.21
C GLY A 54 22.38 -50.24 0.47
N SER A 55 23.03 -49.33 -0.27
CA SER A 55 23.96 -48.34 0.31
C SER A 55 24.17 -47.11 -0.58
N GLU A 56 24.86 -46.08 -0.07
CA GLU A 56 25.25 -44.87 -0.80
C GLU A 56 26.18 -45.13 -2.01
N THR A 57 26.75 -46.33 -2.12
CA THR A 57 27.52 -46.82 -3.27
C THR A 57 27.01 -48.17 -3.76
N GLY A 58 25.71 -48.42 -3.57
CA GLY A 58 25.05 -49.68 -3.88
C GLY A 58 24.75 -49.87 -5.36
N THR A 59 23.98 -50.92 -5.68
CA THR A 59 23.59 -51.22 -7.06
C THR A 59 22.68 -50.12 -7.59
N MET A 60 23.01 -49.55 -8.75
CA MET A 60 22.17 -48.55 -9.43
C MET A 60 20.98 -49.22 -10.11
N VAL A 61 19.80 -49.10 -9.49
CA VAL A 61 18.56 -49.74 -9.97
C VAL A 61 17.82 -48.89 -11.01
N TRP A 62 17.92 -47.57 -10.91
CA TRP A 62 17.37 -46.60 -11.87
C TRP A 62 18.34 -45.45 -12.09
N GLU A 63 18.45 -44.95 -13.31
CA GLU A 63 19.08 -43.67 -13.62
C GLU A 63 18.28 -42.94 -14.69
N GLU A 64 18.05 -41.64 -14.48
CA GLU A 64 17.38 -40.75 -15.43
C GLU A 64 18.08 -39.39 -15.51
N SER A 65 17.90 -38.68 -16.62
CA SER A 65 18.47 -37.35 -16.82
C SER A 65 17.50 -36.39 -17.48
N GLN A 66 17.26 -35.24 -16.84
CA GLN A 66 16.28 -34.24 -17.23
C GLN A 66 16.92 -32.86 -17.38
N ALA A 67 16.68 -32.20 -18.52
CA ALA A 67 17.06 -30.81 -18.72
C ALA A 67 15.97 -29.88 -18.16
N VAL A 68 16.34 -28.99 -17.23
CA VAL A 68 15.42 -28.05 -16.56
C VAL A 68 15.96 -26.63 -16.57
N THR A 69 15.07 -25.64 -16.67
CA THR A 69 15.41 -24.23 -16.50
C THR A 69 15.10 -23.79 -15.07
N THR A 70 16.09 -23.21 -14.39
CA THR A 70 15.91 -22.71 -13.02
C THR A 70 15.17 -21.36 -12.99
N SER A 71 14.49 -21.08 -11.88
CA SER A 71 13.87 -19.76 -11.65
C SER A 71 14.88 -18.69 -11.24
N THR A 72 14.42 -17.45 -11.04
CA THR A 72 15.21 -16.31 -10.52
C THR A 72 15.87 -16.54 -9.15
N VAL A 73 15.46 -17.57 -8.41
CA VAL A 73 16.04 -17.97 -7.12
C VAL A 73 16.80 -19.31 -7.18
N GLY A 74 17.06 -19.84 -8.38
CA GLY A 74 17.73 -21.12 -8.61
C GLY A 74 16.83 -22.36 -8.42
N LEU A 75 15.54 -22.18 -8.11
CA LEU A 75 14.60 -23.29 -7.89
C LEU A 75 14.25 -24.00 -9.20
N PHE A 76 14.26 -25.33 -9.21
CA PHE A 76 13.73 -26.18 -10.27
C PHE A 76 12.78 -27.24 -9.69
N ASN A 77 11.90 -27.77 -10.53
CA ASN A 77 10.97 -28.86 -10.20
C ASN A 77 11.06 -29.93 -11.30
N LEU A 78 11.01 -31.19 -10.91
CA LEU A 78 10.94 -32.34 -11.83
C LEU A 78 10.17 -33.50 -11.18
N VAL A 79 9.79 -34.49 -11.99
CA VAL A 79 9.18 -35.74 -11.51
C VAL A 79 10.14 -36.88 -11.83
N ILE A 80 10.61 -37.56 -10.79
CA ILE A 80 11.45 -38.75 -10.91
C ILE A 80 10.56 -39.95 -11.22
N GLY A 81 10.97 -40.79 -12.16
CA GLY A 81 10.26 -42.01 -12.55
C GLY A 81 9.40 -41.88 -13.81
N LEU A 82 9.79 -40.99 -14.73
CA LEU A 82 9.21 -40.94 -16.07
C LEU A 82 10.12 -41.73 -17.03
N ASP A 83 9.61 -42.84 -17.58
CA ASP A 83 10.40 -43.77 -18.41
C ASP A 83 11.08 -43.09 -19.62
N GLU A 84 10.46 -42.03 -20.15
CA GLU A 84 10.98 -41.23 -21.26
C GLU A 84 12.30 -40.49 -20.94
N HIS A 85 12.67 -40.35 -19.66
CA HIS A 85 13.89 -39.69 -19.21
C HIS A 85 14.98 -40.65 -18.73
N ARG A 86 14.77 -41.97 -18.80
CA ARG A 86 15.72 -42.99 -18.36
C ARG A 86 17.03 -42.94 -19.15
N THR A 87 18.15 -42.96 -18.44
CA THR A 87 19.52 -43.05 -18.98
C THR A 87 20.28 -44.30 -18.57
N GLY A 88 19.82 -45.03 -17.55
CA GLY A 88 20.48 -46.25 -17.07
C GLY A 88 19.73 -46.96 -15.94
N GLY A 89 20.46 -47.79 -15.19
CA GLY A 89 19.93 -48.62 -14.11
C GLY A 89 19.51 -50.03 -14.57
N SER A 90 19.39 -50.96 -13.62
CA SER A 90 19.01 -52.35 -13.89
C SER A 90 17.55 -52.53 -14.30
N ALA A 91 16.64 -51.73 -13.75
CA ALA A 91 15.23 -51.70 -14.17
C ALA A 91 15.10 -51.06 -15.56
N GLN A 92 14.22 -51.60 -16.42
CA GLN A 92 13.95 -51.06 -17.76
C GLN A 92 12.83 -50.01 -17.75
N THR A 93 11.87 -50.15 -16.84
CA THR A 93 10.82 -49.17 -16.52
C THR A 93 10.84 -48.80 -15.03
N PHE A 94 10.31 -47.64 -14.64
CA PHE A 94 10.32 -47.22 -13.23
C PHE A 94 9.42 -48.09 -12.34
N SER A 95 8.43 -48.75 -12.93
CA SER A 95 7.60 -49.79 -12.29
C SER A 95 8.36 -51.09 -11.98
N GLU A 96 9.46 -51.39 -12.68
CA GLU A 96 10.31 -52.56 -12.39
C GLU A 96 11.31 -52.32 -11.25
N VAL A 97 11.34 -51.11 -10.67
CA VAL A 97 12.11 -50.87 -9.45
C VAL A 97 11.41 -51.62 -8.31
N ASP A 98 11.95 -52.76 -7.90
CA ASP A 98 11.59 -53.37 -6.62
C ASP A 98 11.77 -52.31 -5.52
N TRP A 99 10.71 -52.02 -4.78
CA TRP A 99 10.69 -51.11 -3.63
C TRP A 99 10.59 -51.86 -2.29
N GLY A 100 10.48 -53.20 -2.33
CA GLY A 100 10.29 -54.09 -1.18
C GLY A 100 11.57 -54.40 -0.41
N ALA A 101 12.76 -54.13 -0.98
CA ALA A 101 14.06 -54.34 -0.37
C ALA A 101 14.80 -53.04 0.02
N PRO A 102 14.30 -52.26 1.01
CA PRO A 102 15.00 -51.07 1.52
C PRO A 102 16.32 -51.45 2.20
N PRO A 103 17.31 -50.52 2.28
CA PRO A 103 17.19 -49.08 2.00
C PRO A 103 17.51 -48.68 0.56
N TYR A 104 16.85 -47.62 0.09
CA TYR A 104 17.18 -46.92 -1.16
C TYR A 104 17.81 -45.57 -0.88
N PHE A 105 18.71 -45.15 -1.75
CA PHE A 105 19.41 -43.87 -1.71
C PHE A 105 19.22 -43.15 -3.03
N LEU A 106 18.87 -41.87 -2.98
CA LEU A 106 18.82 -40.99 -4.14
C LEU A 106 20.15 -40.25 -4.25
N LYS A 107 20.90 -40.52 -5.32
CA LYS A 107 22.05 -39.72 -5.74
C LYS A 107 21.58 -38.63 -6.69
N VAL A 108 22.07 -37.40 -6.49
CA VAL A 108 21.76 -36.25 -7.35
C VAL A 108 23.04 -35.73 -7.98
N GLU A 109 23.05 -35.56 -9.30
CA GLU A 109 24.16 -35.00 -10.04
C GLU A 109 23.66 -33.87 -10.97
N MET A 110 24.52 -32.88 -11.20
CA MET A 110 24.17 -31.69 -11.98
C MET A 110 25.26 -31.40 -13.03
N ASP A 111 24.84 -31.17 -14.27
CA ASP A 111 25.69 -30.67 -15.34
C ASP A 111 25.22 -29.27 -15.76
N THR A 112 26.16 -28.31 -15.75
CA THR A 112 25.97 -26.92 -16.20
C THR A 112 26.62 -26.66 -17.58
N GLY A 113 26.94 -27.73 -18.32
CA GLY A 113 27.62 -27.72 -19.61
C GLY A 113 29.12 -28.07 -19.53
N GLN A 114 29.59 -28.69 -18.44
CA GLN A 114 30.99 -29.08 -18.22
C GLN A 114 31.15 -30.54 -17.74
N GLY A 115 30.07 -31.31 -17.66
CA GLY A 115 30.01 -32.67 -17.13
C GLY A 115 29.31 -32.73 -15.76
N PHE A 116 28.73 -33.90 -15.47
CA PHE A 116 28.01 -34.15 -14.22
C PHE A 116 28.92 -34.05 -12.99
N THR A 117 28.49 -33.21 -12.04
CA THR A 117 29.11 -33.05 -10.72
C THR A 117 28.16 -33.60 -9.65
N ASP A 118 28.72 -34.33 -8.67
CA ASP A 118 27.98 -34.94 -7.57
C ASP A 118 27.48 -33.89 -6.57
N MET A 119 26.17 -33.83 -6.37
CA MET A 119 25.49 -32.93 -5.43
C MET A 119 25.16 -33.61 -4.09
N GLY A 120 25.49 -34.90 -3.96
CA GLY A 120 25.29 -35.70 -2.75
C GLY A 120 24.29 -36.85 -2.94
N THR A 121 24.43 -37.83 -2.05
CA THR A 121 23.54 -39.00 -1.93
C THR A 121 22.76 -38.89 -0.63
N SER A 122 21.47 -39.26 -0.63
CA SER A 122 20.61 -39.20 0.56
C SER A 122 19.68 -40.41 0.64
N GLN A 123 19.53 -40.98 1.83
CA GLN A 123 18.63 -42.12 2.06
C GLN A 123 17.16 -41.70 1.92
N LEU A 124 16.38 -42.47 1.17
CA LEU A 124 14.93 -42.34 1.10
C LEU A 124 14.30 -43.01 2.34
N LEU A 125 13.80 -42.20 3.27
CA LEU A 125 13.21 -42.67 4.53
C LEU A 125 11.76 -43.17 4.40
N SER A 126 11.12 -42.96 3.25
CA SER A 126 9.77 -43.43 2.95
C SER A 126 9.59 -43.64 1.45
N VAL A 127 9.22 -44.85 1.05
CA VAL A 127 8.74 -45.15 -0.31
C VAL A 127 7.29 -44.67 -0.48
N PRO A 128 6.88 -44.15 -1.66
CA PRO A 128 5.50 -43.77 -1.91
C PRO A 128 4.55 -44.97 -1.82
N TYR A 129 3.56 -44.88 -0.93
CA TYR A 129 2.56 -45.93 -0.68
C TYR A 129 1.57 -46.17 -1.85
N ALA A 130 1.88 -45.65 -3.04
CA ALA A 130 1.07 -45.72 -4.26
C ALA A 130 1.78 -46.42 -5.44
N LEU A 131 3.02 -46.89 -5.24
CA LEU A 131 3.79 -47.71 -6.18
C LEU A 131 4.02 -49.15 -5.66
N TYR A 132 3.40 -49.51 -4.54
CA TYR A 132 3.39 -50.88 -3.99
C TYR A 132 1.95 -51.41 -4.00
N GLY A 133 1.42 -51.59 -5.21
CA GLY A 133 0.00 -51.87 -5.47
C GLY A 133 -0.27 -52.89 -6.60
N GLU A 134 0.74 -53.25 -7.39
CA GLU A 134 0.73 -54.46 -8.22
C GLU A 134 2.06 -55.20 -8.02
N ASP A 135 1.94 -56.53 -7.91
CA ASP A 135 2.95 -57.54 -7.58
C ASP A 135 3.57 -57.50 -6.16
N ALA A 136 3.91 -58.70 -5.66
CA ALA A 136 4.18 -58.95 -4.24
C ALA A 136 5.42 -59.82 -3.94
N ASP A 137 6.15 -60.33 -4.94
CA ASP A 137 7.44 -60.98 -4.75
C ASP A 137 8.44 -60.79 -5.91
N ALA A 138 8.84 -59.53 -6.16
CA ALA A 138 9.96 -59.16 -7.05
C ALA A 138 11.36 -59.60 -6.51
N ASP A 139 11.47 -60.87 -6.12
CA ASP A 139 12.70 -61.58 -5.75
C ASP A 139 13.12 -62.49 -6.91
N PRO A 140 14.20 -62.17 -7.65
CA PRO A 140 14.75 -63.04 -8.69
C PRO A 140 15.18 -64.44 -8.21
N GLY A 141 15.17 -64.69 -6.89
CA GLY A 141 15.37 -66.00 -6.28
C GLY A 141 14.14 -66.90 -6.23
N ASN A 142 12.93 -66.43 -6.58
CA ASN A 142 11.68 -67.21 -6.49
C ASN A 142 11.00 -67.55 -7.83
N GLU A 143 11.55 -67.15 -8.98
CA GLU A 143 11.03 -67.58 -10.29
C GLU A 143 11.33 -69.07 -10.54
N LEU A 144 10.36 -69.91 -10.20
CA LEU A 144 10.49 -71.38 -10.11
C LEU A 144 10.64 -72.11 -11.45
N ILE A 145 10.43 -71.44 -12.59
CA ILE A 145 10.67 -71.97 -13.95
C ILE A 145 11.07 -70.80 -14.85
N THR A 146 12.23 -70.90 -15.52
CA THR A 146 12.72 -69.88 -16.47
C THR A 146 12.62 -70.31 -17.94
N ASP A 147 12.45 -71.61 -18.22
CA ASP A 147 12.12 -72.13 -19.55
C ASP A 147 11.33 -73.44 -19.49
N PHE A 148 10.46 -73.67 -20.49
CA PHE A 148 9.58 -74.83 -20.61
C PHE A 148 9.52 -75.28 -22.08
N GLU A 149 10.13 -76.44 -22.38
CA GLU A 149 10.15 -76.98 -23.74
C GLU A 149 9.52 -78.39 -23.77
N TYR A 150 8.56 -78.58 -24.67
CA TYR A 150 7.83 -79.83 -24.87
C TYR A 150 8.05 -80.37 -26.28
N SER A 151 8.50 -81.62 -26.36
CA SER A 151 8.53 -82.42 -27.59
C SER A 151 7.75 -83.72 -27.37
N GLU A 152 7.31 -84.38 -28.45
CA GLU A 152 6.39 -85.52 -28.40
C GLU A 152 6.82 -86.69 -27.49
N THR A 153 8.11 -86.81 -27.15
CA THR A 153 8.66 -87.86 -26.29
C THR A 153 9.35 -87.35 -25.02
N THR A 154 9.51 -86.03 -24.85
CA THR A 154 10.37 -85.48 -23.78
C THR A 154 9.87 -84.12 -23.31
N LEU A 155 9.77 -83.95 -21.98
CA LEU A 155 9.47 -82.69 -21.33
C LEU A 155 10.72 -82.17 -20.60
N ALA A 156 11.12 -80.93 -20.89
CA ALA A 156 12.24 -80.25 -20.25
C ALA A 156 11.75 -79.01 -19.50
N ILE A 157 12.18 -78.86 -18.24
CA ILE A 157 11.90 -77.68 -17.42
C ILE A 157 13.24 -77.17 -16.89
N THR A 158 13.50 -75.88 -17.05
CA THR A 158 14.73 -75.23 -16.59
C THR A 158 14.42 -74.24 -15.47
N ASP A 159 15.20 -74.32 -14.39
CA ASP A 159 15.22 -73.37 -13.28
C ASP A 159 16.66 -72.87 -13.05
N ALA A 160 16.86 -72.01 -12.05
CA ALA A 160 18.18 -71.47 -11.68
C ALA A 160 19.21 -72.52 -11.20
N GLY A 161 18.79 -73.76 -10.92
CA GLY A 161 19.63 -74.91 -10.59
C GLY A 161 20.00 -75.80 -11.79
N GLY A 162 19.38 -75.59 -12.96
CA GLY A 162 19.68 -76.25 -14.23
C GLY A 162 18.57 -77.16 -14.76
N THR A 163 18.61 -77.45 -16.06
CA THR A 163 17.55 -78.19 -16.77
C THR A 163 17.32 -79.60 -16.23
N ARG A 164 16.07 -79.90 -15.89
CA ARG A 164 15.61 -81.25 -15.53
C ARG A 164 14.70 -81.78 -16.64
N THR A 165 15.08 -82.92 -17.21
CA THR A 165 14.35 -83.61 -18.27
C THR A 165 13.61 -84.83 -17.74
N ALA A 166 12.37 -85.00 -18.19
CA ALA A 166 11.57 -86.20 -17.98
C ALA A 166 11.31 -86.89 -19.33
N ASP A 167 11.63 -88.18 -19.41
CA ASP A 167 11.35 -89.04 -20.55
C ASP A 167 9.88 -89.49 -20.50
N LEU A 168 9.12 -89.17 -21.55
CA LEU A 168 7.68 -89.47 -21.64
C LEU A 168 7.40 -90.74 -22.45
N THR A 169 8.42 -91.49 -22.88
CA THR A 169 8.22 -92.74 -23.64
C THR A 169 7.40 -93.79 -22.90
N SER A 170 7.36 -93.76 -21.57
CA SER A 170 6.50 -94.64 -20.74
C SER A 170 5.02 -94.24 -20.69
N LEU A 171 4.63 -93.10 -21.30
CA LEU A 171 3.26 -92.62 -21.42
C LEU A 171 2.67 -92.81 -22.83
N LEU A 172 3.45 -93.36 -23.76
CA LEU A 172 3.01 -93.79 -25.08
C LEU A 172 2.88 -95.32 -25.11
N ASP A 173 1.92 -95.87 -24.35
CA ASP A 173 1.53 -97.28 -24.47
C ASP A 173 0.19 -97.43 -25.20
N ASN A 174 0.27 -98.01 -26.38
CA ASN A 174 -0.84 -98.37 -27.22
C ASN A 174 -1.30 -99.82 -26.93
N THR A 175 -2.43 -99.92 -26.23
CA THR A 175 -3.36 -101.06 -26.31
C THR A 175 -2.78 -102.45 -26.01
N ASP A 176 -2.97 -102.93 -24.77
CA ASP A 176 -3.51 -104.29 -24.58
C ASP A 176 -4.32 -104.47 -23.28
N SER A 177 -5.37 -105.29 -23.40
CA SER A 177 -6.44 -105.67 -22.43
C SER A 177 -5.96 -106.42 -21.15
N TRP A 178 -6.71 -106.60 -20.03
CA TRP A 178 -8.11 -107.06 -19.86
C TRP A 178 -8.80 -106.66 -18.52
N GLU A 179 -10.13 -106.49 -18.60
CA GLU A 179 -11.23 -106.58 -17.59
C GLU A 179 -11.41 -105.59 -16.41
N LYS A 180 -12.70 -105.28 -16.15
CA LYS A 180 -13.28 -104.12 -15.42
C LYS A 180 -14.13 -104.62 -14.23
N ALA A 181 -14.39 -103.87 -13.16
CA ALA A 181 -14.10 -102.46 -12.89
C ALA A 181 -13.85 -102.19 -11.39
N THR A 182 -12.60 -101.85 -11.05
CA THR A 182 -12.11 -101.39 -9.72
C THR A 182 -10.77 -100.65 -9.94
N ASP A 183 -10.45 -99.51 -9.32
CA ASP A 183 -11.26 -98.59 -8.51
C ASP A 183 -10.71 -97.15 -8.61
N SER A 184 -11.49 -96.23 -9.21
CA SER A 184 -11.45 -94.80 -8.86
C SER A 184 -12.82 -94.30 -8.37
N ILE A 185 -13.73 -95.22 -8.02
CA ILE A 185 -15.01 -94.97 -7.36
C ILE A 185 -15.29 -96.18 -6.48
N PHE A 186 -15.02 -96.09 -5.17
CA PHE A 186 -15.48 -97.12 -4.24
C PHE A 186 -16.99 -97.03 -4.06
N PHE A 187 -17.71 -98.16 -4.18
CA PHE A 187 -19.12 -98.28 -3.84
C PHE A 187 -19.29 -99.24 -2.65
N LEU A 188 -19.77 -98.71 -1.51
CA LEU A 188 -20.29 -99.55 -0.42
C LEU A 188 -21.42 -98.83 0.32
N GLN A 189 -22.57 -99.51 0.46
CA GLN A 189 -23.73 -99.04 1.24
C GLN A 189 -24.21 -97.59 0.93
N GLY A 190 -24.12 -97.18 -0.34
CA GLY A 190 -24.81 -95.99 -0.86
C GLY A 190 -23.99 -94.69 -0.96
N ASN A 191 -22.70 -94.70 -0.59
CA ASN A 191 -21.80 -93.55 -0.75
C ASN A 191 -20.60 -93.86 -1.68
N VAL A 192 -19.97 -92.81 -2.21
CA VAL A 192 -18.88 -92.81 -3.20
C VAL A 192 -17.66 -91.98 -2.73
N GLY A 193 -16.43 -92.40 -3.03
CA GLY A 193 -15.18 -91.65 -2.74
C GLY A 193 -13.96 -92.07 -3.57
N ILE A 194 -12.94 -91.20 -3.70
CA ILE A 194 -11.82 -91.29 -4.67
C ILE A 194 -10.46 -90.74 -4.14
N GLY A 195 -9.34 -91.46 -4.36
CA GLY A 195 -7.95 -90.93 -4.58
C GLY A 195 -6.99 -90.72 -3.38
N THR A 196 -6.17 -91.72 -2.98
CA THR A 196 -4.71 -91.96 -3.25
C THR A 196 -3.67 -91.21 -2.40
N ASP A 197 -2.46 -91.78 -2.28
CA ASP A 197 -1.40 -91.47 -1.31
C ASP A 197 -0.18 -90.68 -1.85
N VAL A 198 -0.18 -90.27 -3.12
CA VAL A 198 0.71 -89.22 -3.66
C VAL A 198 -0.08 -88.30 -4.60
N MET A 199 -0.10 -86.99 -4.32
CA MET A 199 -0.85 -86.00 -5.10
C MET A 199 -0.04 -85.46 -6.29
N HIS A 200 -0.64 -85.46 -7.49
CA HIS A 200 -0.07 -84.83 -8.68
C HIS A 200 -0.94 -83.70 -9.29
N SER A 201 -2.16 -83.45 -8.78
CA SER A 201 -3.04 -82.37 -9.24
C SER A 201 -4.12 -82.04 -8.20
N ARG A 202 -4.70 -80.84 -8.26
CA ARG A 202 -5.92 -80.50 -7.50
C ARG A 202 -7.11 -81.27 -8.08
N LEU A 203 -8.13 -81.56 -7.26
CA LEU A 203 -9.44 -82.01 -7.72
C LEU A 203 -10.09 -80.91 -8.57
N ALA A 204 -10.00 -81.03 -9.89
CA ALA A 204 -10.65 -80.13 -10.84
C ALA A 204 -12.01 -80.72 -11.23
N VAL A 205 -13.09 -80.10 -10.75
CA VAL A 205 -14.46 -80.45 -11.16
C VAL A 205 -14.89 -79.50 -12.27
N THR A 206 -14.93 -79.99 -13.50
CA THR A 206 -15.35 -79.23 -14.69
C THR A 206 -16.56 -79.92 -15.33
N GLY A 207 -17.60 -79.14 -15.62
CA GLY A 207 -18.84 -79.64 -16.22
C GLY A 207 -19.35 -78.68 -17.29
N TYR A 208 -19.83 -79.24 -18.40
CA TYR A 208 -20.38 -78.49 -19.54
C TYR A 208 -21.90 -78.36 -19.47
N GLY A 209 -22.43 -78.17 -18.26
CA GLY A 209 -23.85 -77.95 -18.02
C GLY A 209 -24.29 -76.60 -18.58
N THR A 210 -25.26 -76.62 -19.50
CA THR A 210 -25.94 -75.40 -19.98
C THR A 210 -27.13 -75.00 -19.11
N ASP A 211 -27.48 -75.82 -18.13
CA ASP A 211 -28.49 -75.56 -17.11
C ASP A 211 -27.80 -75.08 -15.81
N PRO A 212 -28.04 -73.83 -15.35
CA PRO A 212 -27.43 -73.32 -14.11
C PRO A 212 -27.95 -74.01 -12.83
N GLU A 213 -29.02 -74.79 -12.90
CA GLU A 213 -29.55 -75.57 -11.76
C GLU A 213 -28.97 -77.00 -11.67
N GLU A 214 -28.10 -77.42 -12.60
CA GLU A 214 -27.37 -78.69 -12.49
C GLU A 214 -26.03 -78.48 -11.75
N PRO A 215 -25.77 -79.16 -10.60
CA PRO A 215 -24.56 -78.94 -9.84
C PRO A 215 -23.34 -79.58 -10.52
N LEU A 216 -22.30 -78.78 -10.75
CA LEU A 216 -20.99 -79.23 -11.19
C LEU A 216 -20.36 -80.19 -10.18
N PHE A 217 -20.47 -79.87 -8.89
CA PHE A 217 -20.06 -80.71 -7.76
C PHE A 217 -21.20 -80.81 -6.76
N GLU A 218 -21.48 -82.00 -6.22
CA GLU A 218 -22.53 -82.17 -5.22
C GLU A 218 -22.13 -83.17 -4.12
N VAL A 219 -22.32 -82.75 -2.87
CA VAL A 219 -22.27 -83.58 -1.67
C VAL A 219 -23.69 -83.75 -1.17
N ARG A 220 -24.16 -85.00 -1.06
CA ARG A 220 -25.48 -85.35 -0.52
C ARG A 220 -25.37 -86.12 0.79
N ARG A 221 -26.42 -86.05 1.61
CA ARG A 221 -26.68 -86.91 2.76
C ARG A 221 -27.23 -88.27 2.30
N ALA A 222 -27.21 -89.25 3.20
CA ALA A 222 -27.71 -90.60 2.95
C ALA A 222 -29.23 -90.68 2.69
N ASP A 223 -29.99 -89.62 2.98
CA ASP A 223 -31.41 -89.46 2.64
C ASP A 223 -31.65 -88.88 1.23
N GLY A 224 -30.57 -88.59 0.49
CA GLY A 224 -30.60 -88.01 -0.85
C GLY A 224 -30.62 -86.48 -0.89
N GLN A 225 -30.63 -85.78 0.24
CA GLN A 225 -30.62 -84.31 0.27
C GLN A 225 -29.21 -83.73 0.09
N THR A 226 -29.09 -82.70 -0.74
CA THR A 226 -27.85 -81.91 -0.89
C THR A 226 -27.44 -81.26 0.43
N VAL A 227 -26.13 -81.27 0.74
CA VAL A 227 -25.51 -80.54 1.88
C VAL A 227 -24.48 -79.51 1.42
N PHE A 228 -23.83 -79.73 0.29
CA PHE A 228 -22.93 -78.76 -0.34
C PHE A 228 -22.93 -79.00 -1.85
N ALA A 229 -23.01 -77.94 -2.65
CA ALA A 229 -23.02 -78.03 -4.09
C ALA A 229 -22.36 -76.81 -4.73
N VAL A 230 -21.59 -77.04 -5.79
CA VAL A 230 -21.02 -76.00 -6.65
C VAL A 230 -21.73 -76.10 -8.00
N TYR A 231 -22.27 -74.99 -8.46
CA TYR A 231 -22.94 -74.80 -9.75
C TYR A 231 -22.08 -73.87 -10.60
N ASN A 232 -22.41 -73.74 -11.89
CA ASN A 232 -21.67 -72.87 -12.81
C ASN A 232 -21.69 -71.39 -12.39
N GLU A 233 -22.70 -70.97 -11.62
CA GLU A 233 -22.86 -69.58 -11.14
C GLU A 233 -22.56 -69.37 -9.65
N GLY A 234 -22.16 -70.40 -8.89
CA GLY A 234 -21.80 -70.23 -7.47
C GLY A 234 -21.94 -71.46 -6.58
N ILE A 235 -21.79 -71.26 -5.27
CA ILE A 235 -21.76 -72.34 -4.26
C ILE A 235 -23.03 -72.26 -3.39
N ARG A 236 -23.72 -73.39 -3.20
CA ARG A 236 -24.84 -73.55 -2.25
C ARG A 236 -24.44 -74.54 -1.15
N ALA A 237 -24.64 -74.18 0.11
CA ALA A 237 -24.46 -75.08 1.25
C ALA A 237 -25.77 -75.17 2.04
N TYR A 238 -26.19 -76.38 2.38
CA TYR A 238 -27.45 -76.65 3.08
C TYR A 238 -27.14 -77.21 4.47
N VAL A 239 -27.80 -76.68 5.50
CA VAL A 239 -27.64 -77.09 6.89
C VAL A 239 -29.01 -77.49 7.45
N ASP A 240 -29.03 -78.59 8.20
CA ASP A 240 -30.23 -79.20 8.78
C ASP A 240 -30.52 -78.61 10.18
N ASP A 241 -31.78 -78.25 10.43
CA ASP A 241 -32.24 -77.57 11.65
C ASP A 241 -33.17 -78.52 12.43
N SER A 242 -32.60 -79.61 12.96
CA SER A 242 -33.28 -80.56 13.83
C SER A 242 -33.52 -79.98 15.25
N PRO A 243 -34.59 -80.37 15.97
CA PRO A 243 -35.19 -79.55 17.03
C PRO A 243 -34.50 -79.61 18.42
N VAL A 244 -33.18 -79.78 18.50
CA VAL A 244 -32.45 -79.97 19.76
C VAL A 244 -31.46 -78.84 20.02
N LYS A 245 -31.55 -78.20 21.19
CA LYS A 245 -30.68 -77.08 21.61
C LYS A 245 -29.21 -77.52 21.75
N GLY A 246 -28.37 -77.08 20.81
CA GLY A 246 -26.90 -77.07 20.92
C GLY A 246 -26.33 -75.67 20.65
N SER A 247 -25.23 -75.32 21.32
CA SER A 247 -24.61 -73.99 21.24
C SER A 247 -24.14 -73.65 19.81
N LYS A 248 -24.73 -72.63 19.19
CA LYS A 248 -24.39 -72.20 17.82
C LYS A 248 -23.13 -71.31 17.81
N GLY A 249 -22.09 -71.73 17.08
CA GLY A 249 -21.11 -70.82 16.48
C GLY A 249 -21.68 -70.27 15.17
N GLY A 250 -21.61 -68.96 14.93
CA GLY A 250 -22.50 -68.30 13.97
C GLY A 250 -21.85 -67.66 12.76
N PHE A 251 -22.61 -67.62 11.67
CA PHE A 251 -22.73 -66.49 10.74
C PHE A 251 -24.18 -66.47 10.24
N ALA A 252 -24.83 -65.31 10.12
CA ALA A 252 -26.29 -65.26 9.99
C ALA A 252 -26.82 -64.10 9.14
N VAL A 253 -27.73 -64.43 8.20
CA VAL A 253 -28.79 -63.57 7.66
C VAL A 253 -30.02 -64.49 7.40
N GLY A 254 -31.24 -64.05 7.72
CA GLY A 254 -32.45 -64.87 7.60
C GLY A 254 -33.74 -64.04 7.41
N GLY A 255 -34.89 -64.65 7.16
CA GLY A 255 -35.16 -66.10 7.29
C GLY A 255 -36.46 -66.62 6.64
N PHE A 256 -36.91 -67.79 7.09
CA PHE A 256 -38.00 -68.58 6.50
C PHE A 256 -39.41 -68.08 6.89
N ASN A 257 -40.30 -67.96 5.90
CA ASN A 257 -41.75 -67.82 6.07
C ASN A 257 -42.45 -69.05 5.42
N PRO A 258 -43.35 -69.77 6.12
CA PRO A 258 -44.05 -70.93 5.55
C PRO A 258 -45.11 -70.58 4.48
N SER A 259 -45.43 -69.30 4.25
CA SER A 259 -46.36 -68.87 3.20
C SER A 259 -45.64 -68.45 1.92
N LYS A 260 -45.91 -69.16 0.82
CA LYS A 260 -45.26 -68.96 -0.48
C LYS A 260 -45.55 -67.58 -1.06
N GLY A 261 -44.54 -66.70 -1.11
CA GLY A 261 -44.66 -65.38 -1.71
C GLY A 261 -43.32 -64.65 -1.89
N VAL A 262 -42.83 -64.67 -3.13
CA VAL A 262 -41.71 -63.89 -3.71
C VAL A 262 -40.28 -64.14 -3.19
N THR A 263 -39.36 -64.17 -4.14
CA THR A 263 -37.89 -64.23 -3.99
C THR A 263 -37.29 -62.83 -3.86
N ASN A 264 -36.64 -62.53 -2.74
CA ASN A 264 -35.82 -61.32 -2.57
C ASN A 264 -34.37 -61.72 -2.22
N GLU A 265 -33.38 -61.00 -2.77
CA GLU A 265 -31.97 -61.13 -2.37
C GLU A 265 -31.83 -60.57 -0.94
N TYR A 266 -31.41 -61.38 0.05
CA TYR A 266 -31.24 -60.90 1.44
C TYR A 266 -29.82 -60.45 1.79
N PHE A 267 -28.82 -61.05 1.13
CA PHE A 267 -27.41 -60.74 1.31
C PHE A 267 -26.71 -60.87 -0.04
N ARG A 268 -26.11 -59.77 -0.51
CA ARG A 268 -25.39 -59.71 -1.77
C ARG A 268 -23.99 -59.16 -1.54
N VAL A 269 -22.99 -59.92 -1.98
CA VAL A 269 -21.60 -59.51 -2.04
C VAL A 269 -21.20 -59.41 -3.50
N THR A 270 -20.71 -58.24 -3.89
CA THR A 270 -20.03 -57.99 -5.17
C THR A 270 -18.61 -57.50 -4.86
N PRO A 271 -17.65 -57.54 -5.79
CA PRO A 271 -16.27 -57.12 -5.53
C PRO A 271 -16.13 -55.67 -5.00
N ASP A 272 -17.13 -54.83 -5.28
CA ASP A 272 -17.23 -53.41 -4.90
C ASP A 272 -18.11 -53.14 -3.66
N SER A 273 -18.97 -54.07 -3.21
CA SER A 273 -19.94 -53.76 -2.15
C SER A 273 -20.52 -54.98 -1.42
N VAL A 274 -20.91 -54.78 -0.16
CA VAL A 274 -21.77 -55.72 0.60
C VAL A 274 -23.11 -55.03 0.86
N ARG A 275 -24.21 -55.68 0.49
CA ARG A 275 -25.59 -55.18 0.66
C ARG A 275 -26.45 -56.18 1.42
N VAL A 276 -27.20 -55.67 2.39
CA VAL A 276 -28.15 -56.43 3.22
C VAL A 276 -29.53 -55.83 3.00
N TYR A 277 -30.52 -56.66 2.68
CA TYR A 277 -31.90 -56.23 2.46
C TYR A 277 -32.82 -56.81 3.55
N ILE A 278 -33.81 -56.02 3.98
CA ILE A 278 -34.82 -56.40 4.99
C ILE A 278 -36.23 -56.09 4.45
N ASP A 279 -37.21 -56.91 4.83
CA ASP A 279 -38.63 -56.75 4.46
C ASP A 279 -39.35 -55.87 5.50
N GLU A 280 -40.04 -54.82 5.03
CA GLU A 280 -40.74 -53.84 5.87
C GLU A 280 -42.26 -54.12 6.05
N SER A 281 -42.78 -55.24 5.52
CA SER A 281 -44.23 -55.52 5.51
C SER A 281 -44.81 -56.06 6.83
N ILE A 282 -45.09 -55.12 7.74
CA ILE A 282 -45.90 -55.18 8.98
C ILE A 282 -46.64 -56.51 9.33
N ALA A 283 -46.18 -57.21 10.38
CA ALA A 283 -47.00 -57.59 11.56
C ALA A 283 -46.21 -58.40 12.64
N LYS A 284 -45.73 -57.71 13.69
CA LYS A 284 -45.30 -58.23 15.02
C LYS A 284 -44.70 -59.66 15.08
N GLY A 285 -43.37 -59.77 14.96
CA GLY A 285 -42.62 -60.98 15.34
C GLY A 285 -41.12 -60.72 15.53
N SER A 286 -40.61 -60.95 16.74
CA SER A 286 -39.26 -60.61 17.21
C SER A 286 -38.06 -60.89 16.27
N LYS A 287 -37.46 -59.82 15.76
CA LYS A 287 -36.04 -59.66 15.35
C LYS A 287 -35.44 -60.64 14.34
N GLY A 288 -35.41 -60.24 13.07
CA GLY A 288 -34.35 -60.57 12.11
C GLY A 288 -33.65 -59.28 11.65
N GLY A 289 -32.31 -59.22 11.71
CA GLY A 289 -31.54 -58.04 11.32
C GLY A 289 -30.08 -58.09 11.80
N PHE A 290 -29.20 -57.37 11.11
CA PHE A 290 -27.76 -57.29 11.43
C PHE A 290 -27.54 -56.52 12.74
N ALA A 291 -27.35 -57.24 13.84
CA ALA A 291 -27.20 -56.66 15.16
C ALA A 291 -25.72 -56.62 15.60
N VAL A 292 -25.09 -55.46 15.50
CA VAL A 292 -23.93 -55.14 16.35
C VAL A 292 -24.48 -54.65 17.68
N GLY A 293 -24.45 -55.49 18.71
CA GLY A 293 -25.00 -55.17 20.04
C GLY A 293 -24.45 -56.12 21.10
N GLY A 294 -24.06 -55.58 22.26
CA GLY A 294 -23.36 -56.34 23.28
C GLY A 294 -24.23 -57.38 24.00
N PHE A 295 -23.69 -58.59 24.21
CA PHE A 295 -24.31 -59.60 25.06
C PHE A 295 -24.23 -59.19 26.54
N ASN A 296 -25.38 -58.93 27.17
CA ASN A 296 -25.50 -58.84 28.62
C ASN A 296 -26.79 -59.58 29.08
N PRO A 297 -26.77 -60.47 30.10
CA PRO A 297 -27.95 -61.26 30.48
C PRO A 297 -29.05 -60.47 31.22
N GLY A 298 -28.80 -59.21 31.59
CA GLY A 298 -29.79 -58.32 32.22
C GLY A 298 -30.75 -57.70 31.19
N LYS A 299 -32.00 -57.48 31.59
CA LYS A 299 -33.09 -56.92 30.77
C LYS A 299 -32.88 -55.43 30.39
N ALA A 300 -31.84 -55.12 29.62
CA ALA A 300 -31.66 -53.82 29.00
C ALA A 300 -32.34 -53.79 27.62
N THR A 301 -32.86 -52.62 27.24
CA THR A 301 -33.38 -52.34 25.90
C THR A 301 -32.25 -52.56 24.88
N PRO A 302 -32.48 -53.24 23.74
CA PRO A 302 -31.45 -53.35 22.71
C PRO A 302 -31.02 -51.98 22.21
N THR A 303 -29.71 -51.74 22.17
CA THR A 303 -29.10 -50.54 21.58
C THR A 303 -28.71 -50.84 20.14
N ASP A 304 -29.44 -50.29 19.19
CA ASP A 304 -29.10 -50.41 17.77
C ASP A 304 -27.87 -49.52 17.49
N LEU A 305 -26.74 -50.13 17.11
CA LEU A 305 -25.49 -49.41 16.83
C LEU A 305 -25.36 -48.98 15.36
N MET A 306 -26.27 -49.42 14.49
CA MET A 306 -26.30 -49.11 13.07
C MET A 306 -27.75 -49.17 12.55
N TYR A 307 -28.21 -48.08 11.95
CA TYR A 307 -29.57 -47.94 11.42
C TYR A 307 -29.50 -47.16 10.10
N LEU A 308 -29.60 -47.87 8.97
CA LEU A 308 -29.58 -47.28 7.64
C LEU A 308 -30.91 -47.53 6.94
N ASN A 309 -31.58 -46.48 6.47
CA ASN A 309 -32.72 -46.57 5.57
C ASN A 309 -32.69 -45.41 4.56
N LYS A 310 -33.67 -45.34 3.66
CA LYS A 310 -33.77 -44.28 2.62
C LYS A 310 -33.88 -42.86 3.18
N ASP A 311 -34.33 -42.73 4.42
CA ASP A 311 -34.59 -41.47 5.10
C ASP A 311 -33.43 -41.09 6.03
N ASN A 312 -32.69 -42.01 6.65
CA ASN A 312 -31.57 -41.66 7.55
C ASN A 312 -30.48 -42.74 7.61
N TYR A 313 -29.23 -42.31 7.88
CA TYR A 313 -28.04 -43.16 8.00
C TYR A 313 -27.35 -42.93 9.35
N PHE A 314 -27.55 -43.81 10.34
CA PHE A 314 -26.95 -43.73 11.67
C PHE A 314 -25.95 -44.86 11.92
N ILE A 315 -24.75 -44.51 12.42
CA ILE A 315 -23.68 -45.44 12.77
C ILE A 315 -23.03 -44.96 14.07
N GLY A 316 -23.20 -45.71 15.16
CA GLY A 316 -22.63 -45.40 16.48
C GLY A 316 -23.65 -45.46 17.61
N HIS A 317 -23.17 -45.81 18.81
CA HIS A 317 -24.01 -45.91 20.01
C HIS A 317 -24.77 -44.61 20.27
N GLU A 318 -26.08 -44.73 20.52
CA GLU A 318 -26.97 -43.61 20.82
C GLU A 318 -26.94 -42.46 19.78
N SER A 319 -26.59 -42.76 18.52
CA SER A 319 -26.74 -41.80 17.42
C SER A 319 -28.20 -41.69 16.96
N GLY A 320 -28.73 -40.47 16.87
CA GLY A 320 -30.08 -40.19 16.32
C GLY A 320 -31.29 -40.84 16.99
N THR A 321 -31.19 -41.32 18.23
CA THR A 321 -32.15 -42.26 18.87
C THR A 321 -33.61 -41.85 18.89
N SER A 322 -33.91 -40.56 18.76
CA SER A 322 -35.24 -39.98 19.01
C SER A 322 -35.83 -39.23 17.80
N THR A 323 -35.18 -39.27 16.63
CA THR A 323 -35.57 -38.39 15.51
C THR A 323 -36.67 -38.96 14.62
N THR A 324 -37.62 -38.10 14.28
CA THR A 324 -38.59 -38.28 13.19
C THR A 324 -38.24 -37.42 11.97
N GLY A 325 -37.09 -36.73 11.99
CA GLY A 325 -36.57 -35.98 10.85
C GLY A 325 -35.98 -36.90 9.78
N ILE A 326 -35.82 -36.38 8.57
CA ILE A 326 -35.36 -37.14 7.38
C ILE A 326 -34.11 -36.53 6.75
N TYR A 327 -33.46 -37.33 5.93
CA TYR A 327 -32.19 -37.10 5.22
C TYR A 327 -31.02 -36.74 6.13
N ASN A 328 -30.93 -37.35 7.32
CA ASN A 328 -29.78 -37.17 8.22
C ASN A 328 -28.74 -38.29 8.11
N THR A 329 -27.47 -37.94 8.29
CA THR A 329 -26.32 -38.86 8.38
C THR A 329 -25.61 -38.62 9.70
N PHE A 330 -25.69 -39.57 10.65
CA PHE A 330 -25.01 -39.48 11.95
C PHE A 330 -23.96 -40.58 12.11
N PHE A 331 -22.73 -40.21 12.43
CA PHE A 331 -21.60 -41.12 12.58
C PHE A 331 -20.81 -40.81 13.86
N GLY A 332 -20.87 -41.69 14.85
CA GLY A 332 -20.12 -41.58 16.11
C GLY A 332 -20.98 -41.67 17.37
N TYR A 333 -20.32 -41.86 18.50
CA TYR A 333 -20.96 -41.96 19.82
C TYR A 333 -21.77 -40.70 20.14
N ASN A 334 -23.08 -40.88 20.36
CA ASN A 334 -24.06 -39.84 20.69
C ASN A 334 -24.13 -38.68 19.67
N ALA A 335 -23.78 -38.93 18.39
CA ALA A 335 -23.97 -37.97 17.31
C ALA A 335 -25.48 -37.71 17.07
N GLY A 336 -25.91 -36.44 17.14
CA GLY A 336 -27.32 -36.06 16.98
C GLY A 336 -28.28 -36.60 18.05
N PHE A 337 -27.79 -36.96 19.24
CA PHE A 337 -28.54 -37.64 20.30
C PHE A 337 -29.94 -37.06 20.59
N ALA A 338 -30.03 -35.74 20.80
CA ALA A 338 -31.28 -35.07 21.16
C ALA A 338 -32.16 -34.70 19.94
N ASN A 339 -31.83 -35.15 18.73
CA ASN A 339 -32.62 -34.83 17.54
C ASN A 339 -33.99 -35.50 17.57
N THR A 340 -35.04 -34.68 17.44
CA THR A 340 -36.45 -35.09 17.42
C THR A 340 -37.13 -34.83 16.08
N THR A 341 -36.85 -33.72 15.40
CA THR A 341 -37.52 -33.34 14.14
C THR A 341 -36.57 -32.76 13.07
N GLY A 342 -35.29 -32.62 13.39
CA GLY A 342 -34.30 -31.98 12.52
C GLY A 342 -33.94 -32.84 11.31
N SER A 343 -33.94 -32.24 10.13
CA SER A 343 -33.76 -32.92 8.83
C SER A 343 -32.57 -32.38 8.03
N ASN A 344 -32.06 -33.15 7.07
CA ASN A 344 -30.93 -32.78 6.19
C ASN A 344 -29.62 -32.47 6.95
N ASN A 345 -29.32 -33.13 8.07
CA ASN A 345 -28.12 -32.88 8.86
C ASN A 345 -27.03 -33.96 8.66
N ILE A 346 -25.75 -33.57 8.63
CA ILE A 346 -24.60 -34.48 8.65
C ILE A 346 -23.83 -34.25 9.95
N PHE A 347 -23.85 -35.19 10.90
CA PHE A 347 -23.09 -35.11 12.15
C PHE A 347 -22.09 -36.26 12.24
N MET A 348 -20.79 -35.96 12.28
CA MET A 348 -19.72 -36.95 12.30
C MET A 348 -18.69 -36.63 13.39
N GLY A 349 -18.55 -37.52 14.36
CA GLY A 349 -17.65 -37.37 15.51
C GLY A 349 -18.35 -37.63 16.84
N TYR A 350 -17.56 -37.80 17.90
CA TYR A 350 -18.06 -37.93 19.27
C TYR A 350 -18.91 -36.70 19.65
N ARG A 351 -20.19 -36.93 19.97
CA ARG A 351 -21.18 -35.93 20.38
C ARG A 351 -21.35 -34.74 19.42
N ALA A 352 -21.06 -34.91 18.13
CA ALA A 352 -21.38 -33.91 17.12
C ALA A 352 -22.89 -33.65 17.09
N GLY A 353 -23.31 -32.38 17.21
CA GLY A 353 -24.73 -31.99 17.24
C GLY A 353 -25.56 -32.57 18.39
N TYR A 354 -24.95 -32.92 19.53
CA TYR A 354 -25.60 -33.64 20.63
C TYR A 354 -26.96 -33.07 21.07
N SER A 355 -27.09 -31.74 21.18
CA SER A 355 -28.28 -31.06 21.71
C SER A 355 -29.33 -30.68 20.64
N ASN A 356 -29.18 -31.14 19.39
CA ASN A 356 -29.92 -30.65 18.22
C ASN A 356 -31.39 -31.07 18.17
N LEU A 357 -32.24 -30.46 19.00
CA LEU A 357 -33.67 -30.77 19.12
C LEU A 357 -34.42 -30.85 17.78
N GLY A 358 -34.34 -29.81 16.95
CA GLY A 358 -35.13 -29.73 15.70
C GLY A 358 -34.46 -28.99 14.55
N ALA A 359 -33.19 -28.62 14.70
CA ALA A 359 -32.50 -27.84 13.67
C ALA A 359 -32.14 -28.69 12.44
N SER A 360 -32.07 -28.05 11.28
CA SER A 360 -31.98 -28.70 9.97
C SER A 360 -30.88 -28.10 9.08
N HIS A 361 -30.44 -28.84 8.07
CA HIS A 361 -29.42 -28.43 7.08
C HIS A 361 -28.01 -28.15 7.66
N ASN A 362 -27.66 -28.75 8.81
CA ASN A 362 -26.36 -28.53 9.44
C ASN A 362 -25.33 -29.60 9.06
N VAL A 363 -24.05 -29.22 8.95
CA VAL A 363 -22.91 -30.12 8.73
C VAL A 363 -21.93 -29.95 9.89
N PHE A 364 -21.90 -30.88 10.84
CA PHE A 364 -20.98 -30.88 11.99
C PHE A 364 -20.00 -32.06 11.90
N LEU A 365 -18.70 -31.77 11.74
CA LEU A 365 -17.64 -32.77 11.60
C LEU A 365 -16.53 -32.50 12.63
N GLY A 366 -16.46 -33.29 13.70
CA GLY A 366 -15.46 -33.16 14.75
C GLY A 366 -15.96 -33.60 16.12
N ASN A 367 -15.02 -33.72 17.07
CA ASN A 367 -15.35 -33.92 18.48
C ASN A 367 -16.10 -32.69 19.02
N GLU A 368 -17.31 -32.91 19.55
CA GLU A 368 -18.19 -31.88 20.13
C GLU A 368 -18.47 -30.65 19.22
N ALA A 369 -18.36 -30.84 17.89
CA ALA A 369 -18.76 -29.84 16.90
C ALA A 369 -20.28 -29.57 16.98
N GLY A 370 -20.67 -28.30 17.16
CA GLY A 370 -22.08 -27.91 17.33
C GLY A 370 -22.79 -28.53 18.53
N TYR A 371 -22.07 -28.96 19.58
CA TYR A 371 -22.60 -29.72 20.73
C TYR A 371 -23.88 -29.14 21.34
N SER A 372 -23.92 -27.82 21.55
CA SER A 372 -25.05 -27.11 22.20
C SER A 372 -26.15 -26.66 21.24
N ASN A 373 -26.04 -26.95 19.94
CA ASN A 373 -26.98 -26.46 18.93
C ASN A 373 -28.36 -27.03 19.21
N THR A 374 -29.38 -26.20 19.38
CA THR A 374 -30.76 -26.66 19.67
C THR A 374 -31.68 -26.44 18.47
N SER A 375 -31.66 -25.23 17.91
CA SER A 375 -32.51 -24.81 16.77
C SER A 375 -31.75 -24.05 15.67
N GLY A 376 -30.44 -23.84 15.80
CA GLY A 376 -29.61 -23.19 14.78
C GLY A 376 -29.47 -24.02 13.50
N TYR A 377 -29.81 -23.46 12.34
CA TYR A 377 -29.94 -24.18 11.07
C TYR A 377 -28.95 -23.68 9.99
N SER A 378 -28.72 -24.51 8.96
CA SER A 378 -27.81 -24.19 7.83
C SER A 378 -26.37 -23.84 8.23
N ASN A 379 -25.86 -24.39 9.34
CA ASN A 379 -24.50 -24.17 9.81
C ASN A 379 -23.52 -25.24 9.30
N ILE A 380 -22.25 -24.88 9.07
CA ILE A 380 -21.16 -25.79 8.72
C ILE A 380 -20.08 -25.65 9.80
N PHE A 381 -19.95 -26.62 10.71
CA PHE A 381 -18.94 -26.63 11.77
C PHE A 381 -17.98 -27.81 11.59
N ILE A 382 -16.72 -27.55 11.24
CA ILE A 382 -15.70 -28.58 10.99
C ILE A 382 -14.50 -28.33 11.91
N GLY A 383 -14.11 -29.32 12.71
CA GLY A 383 -13.04 -29.23 13.70
C GLY A 383 -13.52 -29.48 15.12
N ILE A 384 -12.57 -29.81 16.02
CA ILE A 384 -12.84 -30.04 17.45
C ILE A 384 -13.43 -28.76 18.06
N ASN A 385 -14.53 -28.89 18.81
CA ASN A 385 -15.27 -27.79 19.45
C ASN A 385 -15.75 -26.66 18.51
N SER A 386 -15.72 -26.87 17.19
CA SER A 386 -16.19 -25.86 16.23
C SER A 386 -17.68 -25.55 16.49
N GLY A 387 -18.00 -24.28 16.78
CA GLY A 387 -19.35 -23.85 17.16
C GLY A 387 -19.95 -24.52 18.40
N ASN A 388 -19.14 -25.04 19.34
CA ASN A 388 -19.60 -25.87 20.47
C ASN A 388 -20.77 -25.27 21.28
N LYS A 389 -20.75 -23.95 21.56
CA LYS A 389 -21.80 -23.25 22.33
C LYS A 389 -22.93 -22.65 21.48
N ASN A 390 -22.95 -22.88 20.17
CA ASN A 390 -24.03 -22.38 19.31
C ASN A 390 -25.34 -22.96 19.81
N THR A 391 -26.36 -22.14 20.05
CA THR A 391 -27.69 -22.61 20.49
C THR A 391 -28.72 -22.39 19.39
N THR A 392 -28.88 -21.14 18.95
CA THR A 392 -29.88 -20.74 17.95
C THR A 392 -29.28 -20.04 16.72
N GLY A 393 -27.97 -19.77 16.71
CA GLY A 393 -27.27 -19.14 15.58
C GLY A 393 -27.35 -19.96 14.30
N TYR A 394 -27.51 -19.31 13.15
CA TYR A 394 -27.79 -19.95 11.86
C TYR A 394 -26.91 -19.41 10.72
N ARG A 395 -26.76 -20.20 9.66
CA ARG A 395 -25.97 -19.85 8.46
C ARG A 395 -24.53 -19.41 8.77
N ASN A 396 -23.91 -20.04 9.76
CA ASN A 396 -22.50 -19.85 10.10
C ASN A 396 -21.61 -20.93 9.44
N ILE A 397 -20.36 -20.58 9.11
CA ILE A 397 -19.34 -21.50 8.60
C ILE A 397 -18.12 -21.42 9.52
N PHE A 398 -17.91 -22.38 10.41
CA PHE A 398 -16.77 -22.44 11.32
C PHE A 398 -15.88 -23.64 10.99
N ILE A 399 -14.68 -23.40 10.47
CA ILE A 399 -13.74 -24.45 10.05
C ILE A 399 -12.41 -24.26 10.80
N GLY A 400 -12.01 -25.24 11.59
CA GLY A 400 -10.83 -25.21 12.45
C GLY A 400 -11.16 -25.56 13.90
N GLU A 401 -10.16 -26.07 14.62
CA GLU A 401 -10.29 -26.34 16.06
C GLU A 401 -10.63 -25.03 16.80
N ASN A 402 -11.63 -25.12 17.67
CA ASN A 402 -12.18 -24.03 18.48
C ASN A 402 -12.60 -22.78 17.66
N SER A 403 -12.92 -22.95 16.38
CA SER A 403 -13.48 -21.88 15.55
C SER A 403 -14.91 -21.56 16.00
N GLY A 404 -15.18 -20.29 16.32
CA GLY A 404 -16.50 -19.83 16.80
C GLY A 404 -17.03 -20.52 18.06
N THR A 405 -16.18 -21.12 18.90
CA THR A 405 -16.58 -21.96 20.06
C THR A 405 -17.62 -21.31 20.96
N SER A 406 -17.51 -19.99 21.21
CA SER A 406 -18.38 -19.27 22.13
C SER A 406 -19.68 -18.73 21.50
N ASN A 407 -19.87 -18.87 20.18
CA ASN A 407 -21.01 -18.28 19.47
C ASN A 407 -22.28 -18.88 20.08
N THR A 408 -23.22 -18.07 20.56
CA THR A 408 -24.47 -18.56 21.16
C THR A 408 -25.64 -18.34 20.20
N THR A 409 -25.84 -17.10 19.76
CA THR A 409 -26.94 -16.70 18.86
C THR A 409 -26.47 -15.97 17.60
N GLY A 410 -25.16 -15.74 17.45
CA GLY A 410 -24.58 -15.08 16.28
C GLY A 410 -24.85 -15.84 14.97
N TYR A 411 -25.05 -15.10 13.88
CA TYR A 411 -25.48 -15.66 12.58
C TYR A 411 -24.79 -14.96 11.39
N PHE A 412 -24.76 -15.64 10.24
CA PHE A 412 -24.01 -15.24 9.03
C PHE A 412 -22.48 -15.04 9.21
N ASN A 413 -21.87 -15.66 10.22
CA ASN A 413 -20.42 -15.59 10.44
C ASN A 413 -19.66 -16.67 9.66
N THR A 414 -18.49 -16.34 9.10
CA THR A 414 -17.56 -17.29 8.44
C THR A 414 -16.19 -17.23 9.11
N PHE A 415 -15.84 -18.22 9.92
CA PHE A 415 -14.58 -18.30 10.67
C PHE A 415 -13.75 -19.51 10.24
N ILE A 416 -12.60 -19.28 9.59
CA ILE A 416 -11.75 -20.33 9.01
C ILE A 416 -10.33 -20.21 9.58
N GLY A 417 -9.97 -21.10 10.50
CA GLY A 417 -8.67 -21.15 11.16
C GLY A 417 -8.76 -21.59 12.63
N TYR A 418 -7.64 -22.04 13.19
CA TYR A 418 -7.51 -22.36 14.61
C TYR A 418 -7.85 -21.13 15.48
N LEU A 419 -8.83 -21.28 16.38
CA LEU A 419 -9.37 -20.22 17.26
C LEU A 419 -9.87 -18.95 16.52
N ALA A 420 -10.25 -19.05 15.24
CA ALA A 420 -10.87 -17.93 14.53
C ALA A 420 -12.23 -17.60 15.19
N GLY A 421 -12.43 -16.34 15.61
CA GLY A 421 -13.66 -15.90 16.29
C GLY A 421 -14.01 -16.64 17.58
N GLU A 422 -13.05 -17.25 18.30
CA GLU A 422 -13.27 -18.09 19.48
C GLU A 422 -14.23 -17.47 20.53
N SER A 423 -14.07 -16.18 20.82
CA SER A 423 -14.84 -15.44 21.84
C SER A 423 -16.12 -14.79 21.33
N ASN A 424 -16.49 -14.98 20.05
CA ASN A 424 -17.74 -14.44 19.52
C ASN A 424 -18.94 -15.01 20.24
N THR A 425 -19.85 -14.17 20.74
CA THR A 425 -21.04 -14.62 21.48
C THR A 425 -22.30 -14.33 20.66
N ILE A 426 -22.47 -13.08 20.24
CA ILE A 426 -23.67 -12.60 19.53
C ILE A 426 -23.37 -11.86 18.22
N GLY A 427 -22.10 -11.58 17.92
CA GLY A 427 -21.72 -10.81 16.73
C GLY A 427 -22.14 -11.46 15.41
N LEU A 428 -22.33 -10.64 14.38
CA LEU A 428 -23.04 -10.98 13.15
C LEU A 428 -22.27 -10.60 11.89
N ARG A 429 -22.47 -11.36 10.81
CA ARG A 429 -21.94 -11.07 9.45
C ARG A 429 -20.41 -10.88 9.39
N ASN A 430 -19.67 -11.49 10.30
CA ASN A 430 -18.21 -11.40 10.35
C ASN A 430 -17.56 -12.47 9.46
N THR A 431 -16.45 -12.14 8.79
CA THR A 431 -15.64 -13.09 8.00
C THR A 431 -14.21 -13.08 8.51
N PHE A 432 -13.79 -14.09 9.26
CA PHE A 432 -12.43 -14.22 9.80
C PHE A 432 -11.72 -15.42 9.16
N MET A 433 -10.53 -15.21 8.61
CA MET A 433 -9.72 -16.26 7.98
C MET A 433 -8.26 -16.15 8.40
N GLY A 434 -7.75 -17.17 9.08
CA GLY A 434 -6.38 -17.23 9.59
C GLY A 434 -6.30 -17.65 11.05
N TYR A 435 -5.09 -18.02 11.49
CA TYR A 435 -4.81 -18.40 12.88
C TYR A 435 -5.16 -17.25 13.83
N ARG A 436 -6.10 -17.49 14.75
CA ARG A 436 -6.59 -16.52 15.75
C ARG A 436 -7.06 -15.17 15.16
N ALA A 437 -7.57 -15.16 13.92
CA ALA A 437 -8.21 -13.98 13.35
C ALA A 437 -9.51 -13.65 14.11
N GLY A 438 -9.67 -12.38 14.53
CA GLY A 438 -10.84 -11.91 15.29
C GLY A 438 -11.09 -12.65 16.62
N ARG A 439 -10.05 -13.23 17.23
CA ARG A 439 -10.17 -14.17 18.37
C ARG A 439 -11.04 -13.63 19.51
N SER A 440 -10.84 -12.38 19.89
CA SER A 440 -11.53 -11.73 21.02
C SER A 440 -12.84 -11.03 20.66
N ASN A 441 -13.32 -11.11 19.41
CA ASN A 441 -14.51 -10.39 18.96
C ASN A 441 -15.75 -10.92 19.64
N THR A 442 -16.31 -10.22 20.63
CA THR A 442 -17.48 -10.67 21.40
C THR A 442 -18.79 -10.30 20.72
N GLU A 443 -18.94 -9.01 20.36
CA GLU A 443 -20.19 -8.43 19.86
C GLU A 443 -20.02 -7.67 18.53
N GLY A 444 -18.78 -7.44 18.08
CA GLY A 444 -18.49 -6.72 16.83
C GLY A 444 -19.11 -7.41 15.61
N ASN A 445 -19.55 -6.58 14.66
CA ASN A 445 -20.37 -6.96 13.51
C ASN A 445 -19.76 -6.46 12.21
N ASP A 446 -20.07 -7.15 11.10
CA ASP A 446 -19.68 -6.75 9.74
C ASP A 446 -18.16 -6.61 9.53
N ASN A 447 -17.34 -7.29 10.35
CA ASN A 447 -15.89 -7.26 10.26
C ASN A 447 -15.34 -8.33 9.31
N ALA A 448 -14.31 -8.02 8.54
CA ALA A 448 -13.67 -8.91 7.58
C ALA A 448 -12.14 -8.97 7.84
N PHE A 449 -11.66 -10.03 8.50
CA PHE A 449 -10.26 -10.17 8.94
C PHE A 449 -9.57 -11.34 8.23
N PHE A 450 -8.49 -11.08 7.51
CA PHE A 450 -7.73 -12.07 6.74
C PHE A 450 -6.24 -12.02 7.12
N GLY A 451 -5.72 -13.07 7.75
CA GLY A 451 -4.30 -13.20 8.09
C GLY A 451 -4.06 -13.69 9.52
N PHE A 452 -2.80 -14.01 9.81
CA PHE A 452 -2.36 -14.42 11.15
C PHE A 452 -2.62 -13.30 12.16
N GLN A 453 -3.49 -13.58 13.14
CA GLN A 453 -3.90 -12.66 14.22
C GLN A 453 -4.45 -11.29 13.74
N ALA A 454 -5.02 -11.21 12.53
CA ALA A 454 -5.73 -10.01 12.10
C ALA A 454 -6.93 -9.71 13.02
N GLY A 455 -7.03 -8.47 13.52
CA GLY A 455 -8.08 -8.04 14.46
C GLY A 455 -8.15 -8.82 15.78
N TYR A 456 -7.03 -9.36 16.26
CA TYR A 456 -6.99 -10.30 17.40
C TYR A 456 -7.76 -9.83 18.63
N TYR A 457 -7.52 -8.59 19.10
CA TYR A 457 -8.16 -8.00 20.27
C TYR A 457 -9.38 -7.12 19.95
N ASN A 458 -9.92 -7.18 18.73
CA ASN A 458 -11.21 -6.54 18.46
C ASN A 458 -12.28 -7.17 19.33
N THR A 459 -13.10 -6.37 20.02
CA THR A 459 -14.13 -6.85 20.96
C THR A 459 -15.52 -6.43 20.52
N THR A 460 -15.69 -5.13 20.25
CA THR A 460 -16.97 -4.49 19.91
C THR A 460 -16.94 -3.66 18.63
N GLY A 461 -15.75 -3.41 18.06
CA GLY A 461 -15.60 -2.64 16.82
C GLY A 461 -16.40 -3.23 15.65
N VAL A 462 -16.92 -2.38 14.77
CA VAL A 462 -17.81 -2.78 13.66
C VAL A 462 -17.29 -2.32 12.30
N SER A 463 -17.69 -3.03 11.25
CA SER A 463 -17.41 -2.68 9.84
C SER A 463 -15.93 -2.48 9.51
N ASN A 464 -15.04 -3.24 10.15
CA ASN A 464 -13.60 -3.16 9.92
C ASN A 464 -13.13 -4.22 8.91
N ALA A 465 -12.27 -3.84 7.98
CA ALA A 465 -11.64 -4.74 7.00
C ALA A 465 -10.12 -4.80 7.21
N TYR A 466 -9.60 -5.90 7.77
CA TYR A 466 -8.18 -6.08 8.07
C TYR A 466 -7.58 -7.21 7.25
N VAL A 467 -6.50 -6.95 6.52
CA VAL A 467 -5.83 -7.92 5.65
C VAL A 467 -4.32 -7.85 5.86
N GLY A 468 -3.73 -8.96 6.31
CA GLY A 468 -2.30 -9.08 6.61
C GLY A 468 -2.03 -9.52 8.05
N GLN A 469 -0.82 -10.02 8.29
CA GLN A 469 -0.38 -10.43 9.63
C GLN A 469 -0.45 -9.25 10.61
N ASN A 470 -1.11 -9.45 11.75
CA ASN A 470 -1.27 -8.48 12.81
C ASN A 470 -1.88 -7.12 12.38
N ALA A 471 -2.60 -7.08 11.26
CA ALA A 471 -3.38 -5.89 10.86
C ALA A 471 -4.48 -5.64 11.91
N GLY A 472 -4.53 -4.41 12.45
CA GLY A 472 -5.49 -4.03 13.50
C GLY A 472 -5.40 -4.85 14.80
N PHE A 473 -4.26 -5.47 15.10
CA PHE A 473 -4.10 -6.46 16.17
C PHE A 473 -4.66 -6.04 17.55
N ASN A 474 -4.35 -4.82 18.01
CA ASN A 474 -4.83 -4.29 19.30
C ASN A 474 -6.13 -3.47 19.20
N ASN A 475 -6.75 -3.33 18.02
CA ASN A 475 -7.93 -2.45 17.84
C ASN A 475 -9.17 -3.07 18.48
N GLN A 476 -9.57 -2.58 19.67
CA GLN A 476 -10.66 -3.11 20.49
C GLN A 476 -12.04 -2.61 20.04
N GLU A 477 -12.21 -1.28 19.98
CA GLU A 477 -13.51 -0.61 19.78
C GLU A 477 -13.61 0.19 18.48
N GLY A 478 -12.46 0.46 17.83
CA GLY A 478 -12.39 1.24 16.60
C GLY A 478 -13.20 0.60 15.48
N SER A 479 -13.91 1.44 14.72
CA SER A 479 -14.90 1.01 13.73
C SER A 479 -14.69 1.69 12.38
N TYR A 480 -15.22 1.09 11.30
CA TYR A 480 -15.11 1.59 9.92
C TYR A 480 -13.66 1.76 9.44
N ASN A 481 -12.74 0.91 9.90
CA ASN A 481 -11.33 0.95 9.52
C ASN A 481 -11.00 -0.03 8.39
N ALA A 482 -10.14 0.37 7.45
CA ALA A 482 -9.64 -0.47 6.37
C ALA A 482 -8.11 -0.57 6.44
N PHE A 483 -7.57 -1.69 6.93
CA PHE A 483 -6.14 -1.92 7.13
C PHE A 483 -5.63 -3.05 6.22
N LEU A 484 -4.70 -2.76 5.31
CA LEU A 484 -4.10 -3.74 4.40
C LEU A 484 -2.57 -3.66 4.46
N GLY A 485 -1.94 -4.67 5.06
CA GLY A 485 -0.49 -4.79 5.16
C GLY A 485 -0.01 -5.37 6.49
N TYR A 486 1.24 -5.86 6.50
CA TYR A 486 1.90 -6.37 7.71
C TYR A 486 1.94 -5.29 8.80
N TYR A 487 1.33 -5.57 9.96
CA TYR A 487 1.23 -4.66 11.11
C TYR A 487 0.58 -3.30 10.82
N SER A 488 -0.20 -3.16 9.73
CA SER A 488 -0.97 -1.95 9.46
C SER A 488 -2.00 -1.68 10.57
N GLY A 489 -2.00 -0.47 11.13
CA GLY A 489 -2.89 -0.09 12.24
C GLY A 489 -2.72 -0.91 13.53
N PHE A 490 -1.58 -1.57 13.76
CA PHE A 490 -1.37 -2.53 14.86
C PHE A 490 -1.87 -2.06 16.24
N ASN A 491 -1.67 -0.78 16.58
CA ASN A 491 -2.04 -0.16 17.86
C ASN A 491 -3.24 0.80 17.78
N SER A 492 -3.91 0.89 16.62
CA SER A 492 -5.00 1.84 16.39
C SER A 492 -6.26 1.44 17.14
N GLN A 493 -6.87 2.38 17.86
CA GLN A 493 -8.20 2.32 18.49
C GLN A 493 -9.18 3.31 17.82
N GLY A 494 -8.67 4.22 16.97
CA GLY A 494 -9.48 5.19 16.25
C GLY A 494 -10.41 4.56 15.22
N SER A 495 -11.32 5.38 14.68
CA SER A 495 -12.32 4.98 13.69
C SER A 495 -12.13 5.72 12.36
N TYR A 496 -12.72 5.19 11.28
CA TYR A 496 -12.68 5.77 9.93
C TYR A 496 -11.27 5.88 9.31
N ASN A 497 -10.33 5.05 9.75
CA ASN A 497 -8.95 5.07 9.25
C ASN A 497 -8.74 4.13 8.06
N THR A 498 -7.99 4.57 7.04
CA THR A 498 -7.60 3.76 5.87
C THR A 498 -6.07 3.63 5.81
N TYR A 499 -5.53 2.48 6.20
CA TYR A 499 -4.08 2.24 6.26
C TYR A 499 -3.66 1.16 5.27
N LEU A 500 -2.75 1.48 4.36
CA LEU A 500 -2.30 0.59 3.28
C LEU A 500 -0.77 0.56 3.21
N GLY A 501 -0.17 -0.59 3.51
CA GLY A 501 1.27 -0.83 3.40
C GLY A 501 1.89 -1.42 4.67
N TYR A 502 3.19 -1.71 4.59
CA TYR A 502 3.96 -2.22 5.71
C TYR A 502 4.00 -1.17 6.84
N GLN A 503 3.42 -1.51 7.99
CA GLN A 503 3.44 -0.68 9.20
C GLN A 503 2.85 0.73 9.05
N ALA A 504 1.96 0.94 8.06
CA ALA A 504 1.17 2.16 7.96
C ALA A 504 0.30 2.36 9.22
N GLY A 505 0.39 3.53 9.85
CA GLY A 505 -0.30 3.83 11.12
C GLY A 505 0.14 2.97 12.32
N ARG A 506 1.34 2.39 12.29
CA ARG A 506 1.89 1.55 13.37
C ARG A 506 2.61 2.39 14.43
N SER A 507 1.85 2.92 15.40
CA SER A 507 2.46 3.64 16.52
C SER A 507 3.33 2.77 17.43
N GLY A 508 4.44 3.33 17.89
CA GLY A 508 5.23 2.79 19.00
C GLY A 508 4.53 2.91 20.36
N ALA A 509 3.56 3.81 20.51
CA ALA A 509 2.70 3.89 21.69
C ALA A 509 1.59 2.82 21.63
N SER A 510 1.22 2.27 22.78
CA SER A 510 0.03 1.44 22.90
C SER A 510 -1.23 2.30 22.83
N ASN A 511 -2.27 1.79 22.16
CA ASN A 511 -3.64 2.33 22.13
C ASN A 511 -3.78 3.77 21.58
N THR A 512 -3.75 3.93 20.26
CA THR A 512 -3.80 5.23 19.59
C THR A 512 -5.20 5.60 19.10
N THR A 513 -5.71 6.78 19.47
CA THR A 513 -7.10 7.19 19.22
C THR A 513 -7.32 8.00 17.94
N GLY A 514 -6.24 8.36 17.23
CA GLY A 514 -6.30 9.13 15.99
C GLY A 514 -7.26 8.52 14.96
N SER A 515 -8.18 9.32 14.45
CA SER A 515 -9.34 8.90 13.64
C SER A 515 -9.46 9.69 12.33
N SER A 516 -10.19 9.15 11.36
CA SER A 516 -10.38 9.73 10.02
C SER A 516 -9.08 9.97 9.22
N ASN A 517 -8.06 9.14 9.43
CA ASN A 517 -6.77 9.27 8.76
C ASN A 517 -6.63 8.34 7.55
N VAL A 518 -5.94 8.79 6.51
CA VAL A 518 -5.50 7.99 5.36
C VAL A 518 -3.98 7.88 5.40
N MET A 519 -3.43 6.66 5.43
CA MET A 519 -1.97 6.43 5.46
C MET A 519 -1.60 5.35 4.45
N ILE A 520 -0.89 5.71 3.38
CA ILE A 520 -0.60 4.82 2.26
C ILE A 520 0.90 4.79 1.98
N GLY A 521 1.58 3.68 2.30
CA GLY A 521 2.99 3.47 2.04
C GLY A 521 3.72 2.65 3.11
N TYR A 522 5.04 2.61 3.01
CA TYR A 522 5.93 1.99 4.00
C TYR A 522 6.11 2.94 5.19
N GLU A 523 5.78 2.50 6.40
CA GLU A 523 5.91 3.24 7.67
C GLU A 523 5.30 4.67 7.63
N THR A 524 4.27 4.84 6.81
CA THR A 524 3.53 6.09 6.67
C THR A 524 2.73 6.38 7.93
N GLY A 525 2.88 7.58 8.51
CA GLY A 525 2.23 7.99 9.75
C GLY A 525 2.58 7.14 10.97
N TYR A 526 3.77 6.51 10.98
CA TYR A 526 4.20 5.53 11.98
C TYR A 526 3.85 5.95 13.41
N ASN A 527 4.40 7.05 13.92
CA ASN A 527 4.23 7.46 15.32
C ASN A 527 2.89 8.16 15.66
N ASN A 528 1.88 8.16 14.78
CA ASN A 528 0.62 8.87 15.05
C ASN A 528 -0.13 8.24 16.24
N THR A 529 -0.30 9.02 17.31
CA THR A 529 -0.98 8.61 18.56
C THR A 529 -2.40 9.13 18.66
N THR A 530 -2.65 10.38 18.31
CA THR A 530 -3.96 11.03 18.52
C THR A 530 -4.39 11.95 17.37
N GLY A 531 -3.55 12.15 16.35
CA GLY A 531 -3.82 13.05 15.23
C GLY A 531 -4.92 12.53 14.31
N ASN A 532 -5.78 13.44 13.85
CA ASN A 532 -7.01 13.16 13.11
C ASN A 532 -7.02 13.87 11.75
N TYR A 533 -7.86 13.37 10.83
CA TYR A 533 -8.07 13.99 9.51
C TYR A 533 -6.77 14.19 8.69
N ASN A 534 -5.77 13.34 8.90
CA ASN A 534 -4.51 13.40 8.16
C ASN A 534 -4.56 12.53 6.90
N VAL A 535 -3.93 13.00 5.81
CA VAL A 535 -3.77 12.27 4.55
C VAL A 535 -2.28 12.15 4.24
N PHE A 536 -1.68 11.00 4.54
CA PHE A 536 -0.27 10.71 4.36
C PHE A 536 -0.09 9.65 3.27
N VAL A 537 0.70 9.95 2.25
CA VAL A 537 0.91 9.06 1.09
C VAL A 537 2.37 9.08 0.67
N GLY A 538 3.02 7.92 0.64
CA GLY A 538 4.45 7.77 0.36
C GLY A 538 5.22 7.20 1.55
N ARG A 539 6.37 6.60 1.25
CA ARG A 539 7.27 6.01 2.25
C ARG A 539 7.68 7.05 3.29
N GLU A 540 7.49 6.72 4.56
CA GLU A 540 7.85 7.53 5.73
C GLU A 540 7.23 8.94 5.73
N SER A 541 6.15 9.16 4.96
CA SER A 541 5.41 10.41 5.01
C SER A 541 4.69 10.54 6.36
N GLY A 542 4.85 11.69 7.03
CA GLY A 542 4.32 11.93 8.37
C GLY A 542 4.86 10.99 9.47
N TYR A 543 6.03 10.36 9.28
CA TYR A 543 6.55 9.30 10.15
C TYR A 543 6.55 9.65 11.65
N ASN A 544 6.95 10.88 12.02
CA ASN A 544 6.91 11.39 13.39
C ASN A 544 5.76 12.37 13.68
N ASN A 545 4.67 12.38 12.90
CA ASN A 545 3.44 13.00 13.39
C ASN A 545 2.96 12.19 14.61
N THR A 546 2.67 12.86 15.73
CA THR A 546 2.15 12.25 16.95
C THR A 546 0.70 12.66 17.19
N SER A 547 0.43 13.96 17.25
CA SER A 547 -0.88 14.52 17.60
C SER A 547 -1.37 15.62 16.66
N GLY A 548 -0.69 15.82 15.53
CA GLY A 548 -1.07 16.81 14.52
C GLY A 548 -2.33 16.43 13.75
N ASP A 549 -3.24 17.39 13.60
CA ASP A 549 -4.51 17.24 12.89
C ASP A 549 -4.49 17.93 11.50
N TYR A 550 -5.37 17.49 10.59
CA TYR A 550 -5.64 18.15 9.30
C TYR A 550 -4.41 18.34 8.39
N ASN A 551 -3.45 17.40 8.42
CA ASN A 551 -2.26 17.48 7.58
C ASN A 551 -2.40 16.65 6.29
N THR A 552 -1.94 17.20 5.16
CA THR A 552 -1.83 16.48 3.87
C THR A 552 -0.37 16.37 3.48
N PHE A 553 0.22 15.18 3.59
CA PHE A 553 1.60 14.91 3.20
C PHE A 553 1.67 13.87 2.07
N LEU A 554 2.35 14.20 0.96
CA LEU A 554 2.43 13.34 -0.23
C LEU A 554 3.86 13.32 -0.79
N GLY A 555 4.57 12.22 -0.61
CA GLY A 555 5.93 12.00 -1.12
C GLY A 555 6.82 11.20 -0.18
N TYR A 556 8.01 10.85 -0.65
CA TYR A 556 9.03 10.24 0.22
C TYR A 556 9.43 11.21 1.33
N GLN A 557 9.27 10.81 2.58
CA GLN A 557 9.58 11.60 3.78
C GLN A 557 8.95 13.01 3.81
N ALA A 558 7.83 13.22 3.11
CA ALA A 558 7.07 14.46 3.22
C ALA A 558 6.46 14.58 4.64
N GLY A 559 6.73 15.69 5.34
CA GLY A 559 6.27 15.89 6.72
C GLY A 559 6.95 15.00 7.77
N TYR A 560 8.13 14.43 7.50
CA TYR A 560 8.76 13.36 8.31
C TYR A 560 8.84 13.66 9.81
N SER A 561 9.28 14.85 10.22
CA SER A 561 9.45 15.24 11.64
C SER A 561 8.30 16.06 12.23
N SER A 562 7.09 16.01 11.65
CA SER A 562 5.95 16.91 11.93
C SER A 562 5.46 17.02 13.38
N GLY A 563 5.76 16.09 14.29
CA GLY A 563 5.48 16.23 15.72
C GLY A 563 3.98 16.43 16.03
N ALA A 564 3.63 17.55 16.69
CA ALA A 564 2.24 17.93 16.99
C ALA A 564 1.63 18.93 15.97
N SER A 565 2.31 19.14 14.84
CA SER A 565 1.99 20.20 13.88
C SER A 565 0.67 19.94 13.13
N SER A 566 -0.14 20.98 12.94
CA SER A 566 -1.50 20.85 12.36
C SER A 566 -1.76 21.84 11.20
N TYR A 567 -2.74 21.51 10.34
CA TYR A 567 -3.20 22.30 9.19
C TYR A 567 -2.17 22.48 8.06
N ASN A 568 -1.30 21.49 7.85
CA ASN A 568 -0.19 21.62 6.92
C ASN A 568 -0.39 20.86 5.61
N THR A 569 0.12 21.39 4.51
CA THR A 569 0.22 20.69 3.23
C THR A 569 1.70 20.57 2.84
N ALA A 570 2.21 19.35 2.62
CA ALA A 570 3.58 19.13 2.16
C ALA A 570 3.63 18.07 1.05
N VAL A 571 4.00 18.45 -0.17
CA VAL A 571 3.92 17.59 -1.35
C VAL A 571 5.24 17.62 -2.13
N GLY A 572 5.90 16.48 -2.24
CA GLY A 572 7.19 16.31 -2.90
C GLY A 572 8.17 15.46 -2.08
N TYR A 573 9.33 15.18 -2.67
CA TYR A 573 10.43 14.50 -1.99
C TYR A 573 10.96 15.40 -0.86
N MET A 574 10.93 14.91 0.39
CA MET A 574 11.37 15.63 1.59
C MET A 574 10.76 17.04 1.77
N ALA A 575 9.58 17.29 1.20
CA ALA A 575 8.85 18.53 1.42
C ALA A 575 8.44 18.63 2.90
N GLY A 576 8.84 19.71 3.58
CA GLY A 576 8.62 19.86 5.02
C GLY A 576 9.22 18.73 5.85
N HIS A 577 10.48 18.38 5.65
CA HIS A 577 11.09 17.24 6.35
C HIS A 577 11.25 17.49 7.87
N ALA A 578 11.85 18.62 8.28
CA ALA A 578 12.31 18.86 9.66
C ALA A 578 11.31 19.61 10.58
N LEU A 579 10.00 19.48 10.33
CA LEU A 579 8.95 20.34 10.90
C LEU A 579 8.63 20.12 12.39
N SER A 580 9.44 20.64 13.31
CA SER A 580 9.02 20.78 14.72
C SER A 580 8.22 22.07 14.96
N ASP A 581 7.11 21.97 15.69
CA ASP A 581 6.27 23.08 16.22
C ASP A 581 5.63 24.04 15.21
N TRP A 582 5.48 23.59 13.97
CA TRP A 582 4.83 24.35 12.90
C TRP A 582 3.29 24.38 13.00
N GLN A 583 2.63 25.32 12.33
CA GLN A 583 1.19 25.27 12.01
C GLN A 583 0.89 26.01 10.70
N GLY A 584 -0.05 25.48 9.92
CA GLY A 584 -0.85 26.24 8.96
C GLY A 584 -0.16 26.73 7.69
N GLY A 585 0.68 25.92 7.03
CA GLY A 585 1.27 26.34 5.75
C GLY A 585 1.42 25.25 4.69
N THR A 586 2.05 25.64 3.57
CA THR A 586 2.00 24.90 2.30
C THR A 586 3.39 24.77 1.67
N PHE A 587 3.87 23.55 1.49
CA PHE A 587 5.12 23.23 0.80
C PHE A 587 4.86 22.33 -0.40
N LEU A 588 5.25 22.75 -1.60
CA LEU A 588 5.05 21.99 -2.83
C LEU A 588 6.31 22.03 -3.70
N GLY A 589 7.02 20.91 -3.79
CA GLY A 589 8.26 20.77 -4.55
C GLY A 589 9.28 19.81 -3.91
N PHE A 590 10.34 19.50 -4.66
CA PHE A 590 11.51 18.79 -4.13
C PHE A 590 12.19 19.64 -3.05
N GLU A 591 12.33 19.11 -1.83
CA GLU A 591 12.94 19.78 -0.66
C GLU A 591 12.33 21.14 -0.30
N ALA A 592 11.08 21.42 -0.71
CA ALA A 592 10.38 22.64 -0.34
C ALA A 592 10.19 22.69 1.19
N GLY A 593 10.70 23.74 1.83
CA GLY A 593 10.66 23.90 3.28
C GLY A 593 11.42 22.84 4.10
N LEU A 594 12.50 22.25 3.56
CA LEU A 594 13.25 21.14 4.16
C LEU A 594 13.60 21.31 5.66
N HIS A 595 14.00 22.52 6.06
CA HIS A 595 14.52 22.84 7.41
C HIS A 595 13.60 23.75 8.26
N VAL A 596 12.36 23.94 7.82
CA VAL A 596 11.45 24.95 8.41
C VAL A 596 10.94 24.55 9.78
N THR A 597 10.81 25.53 10.67
CA THR A 597 10.16 25.44 11.97
C THR A 597 9.22 26.62 12.27
N GLY A 598 9.36 27.76 11.59
CA GLY A 598 8.48 28.93 11.72
C GLY A 598 7.14 28.81 10.99
N ARG A 599 6.09 29.47 11.50
CA ARG A 599 4.65 29.25 11.18
C ARG A 599 4.19 29.83 9.84
N GLN A 600 3.08 29.31 9.33
CA GLN A 600 2.28 29.92 8.24
C GLN A 600 3.04 30.28 6.95
N ASN A 601 4.08 29.51 6.62
CA ASN A 601 4.88 29.70 5.42
C ASN A 601 4.26 29.04 4.17
N VAL A 602 4.44 29.63 3.00
CA VAL A 602 3.99 29.12 1.70
C VAL A 602 5.18 29.00 0.75
N PHE A 603 5.74 27.81 0.58
CA PHE A 603 6.89 27.55 -0.29
C PHE A 603 6.56 26.64 -1.48
N LEU A 604 6.68 27.17 -2.70
CA LEU A 604 6.28 26.51 -3.95
C LEU A 604 7.45 26.51 -4.94
N GLY A 605 8.03 25.33 -5.18
CA GLY A 605 9.16 25.14 -6.10
C GLY A 605 10.24 24.22 -5.55
N SER A 606 11.12 23.73 -6.43
CA SER A 606 12.29 22.94 -6.02
C SER A 606 13.21 23.81 -5.15
N GLY A 607 13.52 23.37 -3.93
CA GLY A 607 14.35 24.10 -2.96
C GLY A 607 13.72 25.40 -2.41
N ALA A 608 12.44 25.67 -2.68
CA ALA A 608 11.75 26.85 -2.17
C ALA A 608 11.74 26.84 -0.63
N GLY A 609 12.18 27.93 -0.01
CA GLY A 609 12.27 28.09 1.44
C GLY A 609 13.21 27.11 2.15
N ARG A 610 14.08 26.39 1.43
CA ARG A 610 14.96 25.32 1.99
C ARG A 610 15.82 25.78 3.17
N ALA A 611 16.20 27.06 3.22
CA ALA A 611 17.06 27.64 4.26
C ALA A 611 16.30 28.26 5.45
N PHE A 612 14.98 28.39 5.37
CA PHE A 612 14.20 28.92 6.48
C PHE A 612 14.24 27.95 7.66
N THR A 613 14.55 28.48 8.83
CA THR A 613 14.38 27.78 10.11
C THR A 613 13.17 28.40 10.82
N THR A 614 13.38 29.40 11.67
CA THR A 614 12.35 29.95 12.57
C THR A 614 11.45 31.03 11.95
N GLY A 615 11.74 31.47 10.73
CA GLY A 615 10.98 32.55 10.07
C GLY A 615 9.52 32.18 9.79
N ALA A 616 8.58 33.09 10.05
CA ALA A 616 7.13 32.85 9.91
C ALA A 616 6.46 33.78 8.89
N ASP A 617 5.30 33.37 8.37
CA ASP A 617 4.44 34.14 7.46
C ASP A 617 5.13 34.54 6.14
N ASN A 618 6.12 33.76 5.70
CA ASN A 618 6.84 34.02 4.44
C ASN A 618 6.20 33.27 3.26
N VAL A 619 6.18 33.92 2.10
CA VAL A 619 5.80 33.34 0.81
C VAL A 619 7.06 33.24 -0.06
N ALA A 620 7.40 32.05 -0.55
CA ALA A 620 8.49 31.86 -1.51
C ALA A 620 8.05 30.99 -2.69
N ILE A 621 7.92 31.56 -3.88
CA ILE A 621 7.39 30.90 -5.08
C ILE A 621 8.43 30.94 -6.18
N GLY A 622 9.02 29.80 -6.52
CA GLY A 622 10.04 29.64 -7.55
C GLY A 622 11.17 28.70 -7.13
N GLY A 623 11.99 28.28 -8.09
CA GLY A 623 13.17 27.45 -7.81
C GLY A 623 14.15 28.19 -6.91
N SER A 624 14.51 27.59 -5.78
CA SER A 624 15.37 28.15 -4.72
C SER A 624 14.90 29.52 -4.15
N ALA A 625 13.65 29.93 -4.36
CA ALA A 625 13.12 31.16 -3.78
C ALA A 625 13.21 31.09 -2.24
N GLY A 626 13.86 32.06 -1.59
CA GLY A 626 14.11 32.02 -0.14
C GLY A 626 15.00 30.85 0.32
N GLY A 627 15.68 30.16 -0.59
CA GLY A 627 16.51 29.00 -0.31
C GLY A 627 17.97 29.34 0.01
N SER A 628 18.73 28.31 0.36
CA SER A 628 20.19 28.29 0.26
C SER A 628 20.66 26.86 0.04
N ASN A 629 21.71 26.69 -0.76
CA ASN A 629 22.39 25.42 -1.01
C ASN A 629 23.79 25.38 -0.36
N ASP A 630 24.13 26.42 0.41
CA ASP A 630 25.43 26.60 1.03
C ASP A 630 25.58 25.76 2.30
N SER A 631 26.78 25.25 2.55
CA SER A 631 27.16 24.53 3.78
C SER A 631 28.34 25.25 4.46
N PRO A 632 28.26 25.57 5.77
CA PRO A 632 27.12 25.38 6.66
C PRO A 632 25.93 26.29 6.29
N PHE A 633 24.71 25.80 6.51
CA PHE A 633 23.49 26.51 6.15
C PHE A 633 23.38 27.88 6.86
N VAL A 634 23.15 28.93 6.09
CA VAL A 634 22.74 30.23 6.63
C VAL A 634 21.25 30.15 6.94
N ALA A 635 20.91 30.10 8.23
CA ALA A 635 19.53 30.00 8.71
C ALA A 635 18.74 31.27 8.40
N ALA A 636 17.73 31.17 7.53
CA ALA A 636 16.80 32.25 7.27
C ALA A 636 15.75 32.34 8.39
N THR A 637 15.85 33.39 9.18
CA THR A 637 15.01 33.65 10.37
C THR A 637 13.97 34.76 10.16
N GLY A 638 13.92 35.34 8.97
CA GLY A 638 13.05 36.47 8.61
C GLY A 638 11.56 36.16 8.62
N THR A 639 10.72 37.17 8.83
CA THR A 639 9.25 37.04 8.88
C THR A 639 8.55 37.92 7.85
N GLU A 640 7.35 37.52 7.42
CA GLU A 640 6.49 38.31 6.51
C GLU A 640 7.15 38.71 5.18
N ASN A 641 8.09 37.91 4.66
CA ASN A 641 8.72 38.17 3.37
C ASN A 641 7.95 37.52 2.21
N VAL A 642 7.88 38.19 1.07
CA VAL A 642 7.33 37.68 -0.19
C VAL A 642 8.44 37.62 -1.23
N PHE A 643 8.81 36.41 -1.65
CA PHE A 643 9.85 36.13 -2.64
C PHE A 643 9.22 35.39 -3.83
N ILE A 644 9.17 36.00 -5.02
CA ILE A 644 8.52 35.41 -6.20
C ILE A 644 9.48 35.41 -7.39
N GLY A 645 9.93 34.21 -7.75
CA GLY A 645 10.70 33.86 -8.94
C GLY A 645 11.95 33.05 -8.61
N TYR A 646 12.86 32.94 -9.57
CA TYR A 646 14.04 32.07 -9.43
C TYR A 646 15.12 32.74 -8.56
N HIS A 647 15.54 32.05 -7.49
CA HIS A 647 16.53 32.52 -6.52
C HIS A 647 16.26 33.86 -5.82
N THR A 648 15.06 34.44 -5.95
CA THR A 648 14.67 35.64 -5.18
C THR A 648 14.73 35.34 -3.68
N GLY A 649 15.40 36.16 -2.88
CA GLY A 649 15.48 35.95 -1.44
C GLY A 649 16.55 34.94 -0.99
N TYR A 650 17.42 34.50 -1.90
CA TYR A 650 18.48 33.54 -1.59
C TYR A 650 19.36 34.04 -0.44
N LYS A 651 19.62 33.18 0.56
CA LYS A 651 20.38 33.50 1.80
C LYS A 651 19.82 34.65 2.66
N SER A 652 18.55 35.06 2.51
CA SER A 652 17.96 36.11 3.37
C SER A 652 18.10 35.75 4.85
N ALA A 653 18.62 36.66 5.68
CA ALA A 653 18.99 36.40 7.08
C ALA A 653 18.49 37.52 7.99
N GLY A 654 17.52 37.22 8.86
CA GLY A 654 16.95 38.16 9.84
C GLY A 654 16.06 39.28 9.28
N ALA A 655 16.00 39.45 7.96
CA ALA A 655 15.22 40.48 7.28
C ALA A 655 13.70 40.20 7.31
N ALA A 656 12.87 41.24 7.51
CA ALA A 656 11.42 41.10 7.61
C ALA A 656 10.64 42.09 6.72
N HIS A 657 9.40 41.75 6.39
CA HIS A 657 8.46 42.58 5.61
C HIS A 657 9.00 43.01 4.23
N ASN A 658 9.83 42.19 3.57
CA ASN A 658 10.35 42.49 2.24
C ASN A 658 9.48 41.87 1.14
N VAL A 659 9.30 42.59 0.02
CA VAL A 659 8.63 42.10 -1.18
C VAL A 659 9.64 42.10 -2.32
N ILE A 660 10.00 40.92 -2.83
CA ILE A 660 10.99 40.73 -3.90
C ILE A 660 10.38 39.88 -5.00
N VAL A 661 10.23 40.43 -6.21
CA VAL A 661 9.60 39.77 -7.35
C VAL A 661 10.50 39.93 -8.58
N GLY A 662 10.93 38.82 -9.19
CA GLY A 662 11.85 38.84 -10.33
C GLY A 662 12.70 37.56 -10.40
N ALA A 663 13.99 37.71 -10.69
CA ALA A 663 14.97 36.64 -10.57
C ALA A 663 16.28 37.24 -10.04
N GLN A 664 17.10 36.45 -9.35
CA GLN A 664 18.44 36.88 -8.91
C GLN A 664 19.47 35.88 -9.43
N ASP A 665 20.61 36.38 -9.93
CA ASP A 665 21.65 35.51 -10.46
C ASP A 665 22.39 34.73 -9.34
N PHE A 666 22.43 33.40 -9.48
CA PHE A 666 22.83 32.45 -8.44
C PHE A 666 24.23 32.70 -7.88
N LEU A 667 25.15 33.20 -8.71
CA LEU A 667 26.55 33.39 -8.37
C LEU A 667 26.84 34.71 -7.61
N SER A 668 25.88 35.64 -7.56
CA SER A 668 26.08 36.98 -6.98
C SER A 668 25.13 37.36 -5.83
N ALA A 669 24.07 36.57 -5.62
CA ALA A 669 23.05 36.81 -4.60
C ALA A 669 23.65 36.91 -3.19
N SER A 670 23.68 38.14 -2.66
CA SER A 670 24.05 38.44 -1.28
C SER A 670 22.84 38.33 -0.35
N PRO A 671 23.03 37.97 0.94
CA PRO A 671 21.96 37.94 1.93
C PRO A 671 21.15 39.24 1.97
N ILE A 672 19.82 39.15 1.85
CA ILE A 672 18.92 40.24 2.25
C ILE A 672 18.85 40.24 3.77
N THR A 673 19.27 41.34 4.38
CA THR A 673 19.46 41.51 5.84
C THR A 673 18.73 42.74 6.40
N GLY A 674 18.34 43.68 5.53
CA GLY A 674 17.50 44.82 5.91
C GLY A 674 16.02 44.55 5.63
N SER A 675 15.15 45.31 6.27
CA SER A 675 13.70 45.08 6.32
C SER A 675 12.90 46.14 5.56
N TYR A 676 11.63 45.86 5.27
CA TYR A 676 10.70 46.78 4.59
C TYR A 676 11.13 47.20 3.18
N ASN A 677 11.86 46.35 2.46
CA ASN A 677 12.29 46.64 1.09
C ASN A 677 11.28 46.13 0.04
N VAL A 678 11.14 46.86 -1.06
CA VAL A 678 10.31 46.47 -2.22
C VAL A 678 11.19 46.43 -3.46
N TYR A 679 11.50 45.23 -3.96
CA TYR A 679 12.34 44.99 -5.14
C TYR A 679 11.49 44.32 -6.24
N LEU A 680 11.36 44.95 -7.40
CA LEU A 680 10.57 44.46 -8.53
C LEU A 680 11.40 44.51 -9.82
N GLY A 681 11.87 43.35 -10.29
CA GLY A 681 12.69 43.21 -11.48
C GLY A 681 13.75 42.12 -11.34
N GLU A 682 14.28 41.65 -12.47
CA GLU A 682 15.47 40.81 -12.47
C GLU A 682 16.67 41.59 -11.92
N ASP A 683 17.42 40.96 -11.02
CA ASP A 683 18.56 41.53 -10.29
C ASP A 683 18.29 42.81 -9.47
N ALA A 684 17.03 43.19 -9.28
CA ALA A 684 16.64 44.30 -8.41
C ALA A 684 17.11 44.05 -6.96
N GLY A 685 17.85 45.02 -6.40
CA GLY A 685 18.46 44.92 -5.07
C GLY A 685 19.52 43.83 -4.90
N ASN A 686 19.97 43.17 -5.97
CA ASN A 686 21.03 42.17 -5.86
C ASN A 686 22.33 42.83 -5.34
N ALA A 687 22.98 42.20 -4.36
CA ALA A 687 24.17 42.71 -3.68
C ALA A 687 24.04 44.12 -3.04
N SER A 688 22.82 44.61 -2.77
CA SER A 688 22.59 45.92 -2.13
C SER A 688 23.13 46.00 -0.69
N GLY A 689 23.30 44.87 -0.01
CA GLY A 689 23.64 44.84 1.42
C GLY A 689 22.52 45.38 2.32
N ASN A 690 22.86 45.62 3.60
CA ASN A 690 21.98 45.78 4.76
C ASN A 690 21.02 47.00 4.79
N GLY A 691 20.62 47.53 3.63
CA GLY A 691 19.65 48.62 3.52
C GLY A 691 18.22 48.21 3.87
N SER A 692 17.49 49.08 4.56
CA SER A 692 16.06 48.92 4.88
C SER A 692 15.25 50.03 4.22
N ARG A 693 13.92 49.81 4.05
CA ARG A 693 12.97 50.81 3.50
C ARG A 693 13.37 51.31 2.09
N ASN A 694 14.03 50.45 1.29
CA ASN A 694 14.39 50.75 -0.08
C ASN A 694 13.29 50.30 -1.06
N VAL A 695 13.09 51.06 -2.15
CA VAL A 695 12.16 50.75 -3.22
C VAL A 695 12.92 50.74 -4.54
N TYR A 696 13.13 49.55 -5.11
CA TYR A 696 13.85 49.33 -6.36
C TYR A 696 12.95 48.67 -7.40
N ILE A 697 12.76 49.31 -8.55
CA ILE A 697 11.85 48.84 -9.60
C ILE A 697 12.56 48.95 -10.96
N GLY A 698 12.71 47.83 -11.68
CA GLY A 698 13.40 47.77 -12.97
C GLY A 698 14.50 46.72 -13.03
N TYR A 699 15.05 46.48 -14.22
CA TYR A 699 16.14 45.52 -14.42
C TYR A 699 17.44 46.05 -13.79
N GLY A 700 18.00 45.31 -12.84
CA GLY A 700 19.20 45.70 -12.10
C GLY A 700 19.03 46.91 -11.16
N ALA A 701 17.81 47.38 -10.93
CA ALA A 701 17.54 48.57 -10.10
C ALA A 701 18.08 48.37 -8.67
N GLY A 702 18.93 49.28 -8.19
CA GLY A 702 19.54 49.20 -6.86
C GLY A 702 20.57 48.08 -6.70
N LYS A 703 21.05 47.47 -7.80
CA LYS A 703 22.11 46.46 -7.76
C LYS A 703 23.40 47.09 -7.20
N ASN A 704 24.00 46.46 -6.19
CA ASN A 704 25.10 46.99 -5.37
C ASN A 704 24.81 48.32 -4.62
N GLN A 705 23.55 48.79 -4.57
CA GLN A 705 23.21 50.06 -3.90
C GLN A 705 23.15 49.88 -2.39
N THR A 706 24.14 50.40 -1.66
CA THR A 706 24.17 50.35 -0.20
C THR A 706 23.35 51.45 0.46
N GLY A 707 22.98 51.22 1.72
CA GLY A 707 22.23 52.16 2.56
C GLY A 707 20.72 51.93 2.54
N SER A 708 20.04 52.62 3.45
CA SER A 708 18.59 52.61 3.62
C SER A 708 17.92 53.80 2.95
N ASP A 709 16.60 53.74 2.83
CA ASP A 709 15.72 54.84 2.46
C ASP A 709 15.95 55.40 1.04
N LYS A 710 16.22 54.50 0.09
CA LYS A 710 16.49 54.84 -1.32
C LYS A 710 15.33 54.45 -2.24
N LEU A 711 15.05 55.30 -3.22
CA LEU A 711 14.20 55.00 -4.37
C LEU A 711 15.09 54.88 -5.61
N VAL A 712 14.96 53.77 -6.35
CA VAL A 712 15.59 53.61 -7.68
C VAL A 712 14.53 53.02 -8.61
N ILE A 713 14.05 53.81 -9.57
CA ILE A 713 13.19 53.32 -10.65
C ILE A 713 13.97 53.41 -11.97
N GLU A 714 14.15 52.24 -12.58
CA GLU A 714 14.81 51.91 -13.85
C GLU A 714 16.23 52.45 -14.00
N THR A 715 17.19 51.54 -14.21
CA THR A 715 18.59 51.88 -14.45
C THR A 715 18.96 51.52 -15.88
N SER A 716 19.34 52.53 -16.67
CA SER A 716 19.74 52.37 -18.08
C SER A 716 21.06 51.59 -18.30
N TYR A 717 21.70 51.14 -17.22
CA TYR A 717 23.02 50.54 -17.24
C TYR A 717 23.21 49.53 -16.10
N THR A 718 23.93 48.43 -16.36
CA THR A 718 24.24 47.34 -15.43
C THR A 718 25.28 47.69 -14.36
N GLY A 719 25.41 48.97 -14.01
CA GLY A 719 26.51 49.53 -13.22
C GLY A 719 26.16 49.84 -11.77
N THR A 720 27.20 49.96 -10.94
CA THR A 720 27.12 50.27 -9.50
C THR A 720 26.60 51.68 -9.19
N ASP A 721 26.69 52.62 -10.14
CA ASP A 721 26.30 54.02 -9.95
C ASP A 721 24.81 54.24 -10.24
N ASN A 722 23.96 53.64 -9.39
CA ASN A 722 22.52 53.91 -9.37
C ASN A 722 22.23 55.39 -9.07
N TYR A 723 23.09 56.05 -8.27
CA TYR A 723 22.94 57.46 -7.92
C TYR A 723 22.90 58.33 -9.17
N ASN A 724 23.74 58.13 -10.18
CA ASN A 724 23.70 58.95 -11.41
C ASN A 724 22.82 58.35 -12.52
N ASN A 725 22.74 57.02 -12.66
CA ASN A 725 22.15 56.40 -13.86
C ASN A 725 20.65 56.04 -13.76
N ALA A 726 20.05 56.10 -12.57
CA ALA A 726 18.62 55.84 -12.41
C ALA A 726 17.74 56.92 -13.05
N LEU A 727 16.70 56.51 -13.78
CA LEU A 727 15.69 57.38 -14.38
C LEU A 727 14.98 58.20 -13.30
N ILE A 728 14.64 57.57 -12.17
CA ILE A 728 14.22 58.26 -10.95
C ILE A 728 15.08 57.75 -9.79
N TYR A 729 15.75 58.69 -9.12
CA TYR A 729 16.51 58.46 -7.89
C TYR A 729 15.89 59.25 -6.75
N GLY A 730 15.71 58.61 -5.58
CA GLY A 730 15.28 59.30 -4.37
C GLY A 730 16.11 58.89 -3.16
N ASP A 731 16.24 59.82 -2.22
CA ASP A 731 16.86 59.63 -0.92
C ASP A 731 15.94 60.22 0.14
N PHE A 732 15.16 59.36 0.81
CA PHE A 732 14.13 59.82 1.75
C PHE A 732 14.77 60.42 3.02
N ASN A 733 15.99 60.00 3.38
CA ASN A 733 16.73 60.61 4.50
C ASN A 733 17.15 62.07 4.21
N LEU A 734 17.33 62.43 2.94
CA LEU A 734 17.66 63.79 2.50
C LEU A 734 16.44 64.55 1.95
N ASN A 735 15.23 63.98 2.06
CA ASN A 735 14.00 64.47 1.42
C ASN A 735 14.21 64.84 -0.07
N ARG A 736 15.05 64.08 -0.79
CA ARG A 736 15.50 64.41 -2.14
C ARG A 736 14.87 63.47 -3.16
N LEU A 737 14.25 64.03 -4.19
CA LEU A 737 13.85 63.33 -5.40
C LEU A 737 14.60 63.94 -6.59
N ARG A 738 15.14 63.11 -7.48
CA ARG A 738 15.77 63.52 -8.74
C ARG A 738 15.24 62.67 -9.89
N ILE A 739 14.77 63.33 -10.94
CA ILE A 739 14.31 62.70 -12.18
C ILE A 739 15.39 62.93 -13.23
N ASN A 740 16.09 61.88 -13.66
CA ASN A 740 17.10 61.93 -14.72
C ASN A 740 16.43 61.67 -16.09
N ALA A 741 15.47 62.51 -16.44
CA ALA A 741 14.68 62.43 -17.67
C ALA A 741 14.44 63.83 -18.23
N ASN A 742 14.06 63.92 -19.50
CA ASN A 742 13.49 65.14 -20.06
C ASN A 742 12.07 65.34 -19.50
N SER A 743 11.98 65.87 -18.29
CA SER A 743 10.74 66.06 -17.56
C SER A 743 9.98 67.27 -18.11
N SER A 744 8.76 67.04 -18.60
CA SER A 744 7.82 68.11 -18.94
C SER A 744 6.55 67.95 -18.10
N ILE A 745 6.24 68.95 -17.28
CA ILE A 745 4.86 69.12 -16.79
C ILE A 745 4.13 69.87 -17.89
N ASN A 746 3.51 69.11 -18.78
CA ASN A 746 2.76 69.64 -19.91
C ASN A 746 1.59 70.51 -19.42
N TYR A 747 1.56 71.76 -19.86
CA TYR A 747 0.29 72.43 -20.15
C TYR A 747 0.29 72.88 -21.60
N GLY A 748 -0.84 72.70 -22.28
CA GLY A 748 -0.87 72.70 -23.73
C GLY A 748 -0.53 74.05 -24.37
N ILE A 749 0.13 73.97 -25.52
CA ILE A 749 0.12 74.96 -26.61
C ILE A 749 0.35 76.43 -26.23
N ASN A 750 1.61 76.84 -25.96
CA ASN A 750 2.23 77.99 -26.64
C ASN A 750 3.75 78.14 -26.35
N GLN A 751 4.46 78.79 -27.26
CA GLN A 751 5.92 78.71 -27.41
C GLN A 751 6.71 79.72 -26.55
N TYR A 752 6.74 79.56 -25.24
CA TYR A 752 7.67 80.31 -24.37
C TYR A 752 8.41 79.39 -23.39
N PHE A 753 9.75 79.47 -23.41
CA PHE A 753 10.62 78.74 -22.48
C PHE A 753 10.70 79.50 -21.16
N GLY A 754 10.37 78.86 -20.03
CA GLY A 754 10.50 79.49 -18.72
C GLY A 754 10.29 78.52 -17.55
N LEU A 755 11.17 78.64 -16.55
CA LEU A 755 10.95 78.11 -15.21
C LEU A 755 10.11 79.16 -14.45
N THR A 756 8.92 78.79 -13.99
CA THR A 756 8.07 79.67 -13.16
C THR A 756 8.26 79.29 -11.70
N ILE A 757 8.58 80.27 -10.85
CA ILE A 757 8.75 80.13 -9.39
C ILE A 757 8.02 81.31 -8.74
N GLY A 758 7.37 81.07 -7.60
CA GLY A 758 6.83 82.12 -6.73
C GLY A 758 5.50 82.74 -7.18
N MET A 759 4.42 81.97 -7.13
CA MET A 759 3.04 82.46 -7.22
C MET A 759 2.24 81.95 -6.02
N ASP A 760 2.14 82.75 -4.97
CA ASP A 760 1.08 82.67 -3.96
C ASP A 760 0.91 84.04 -3.28
N ASP A 761 -0.29 84.34 -2.79
CA ASP A 761 -0.77 85.71 -2.50
C ASP A 761 -0.30 86.32 -1.14
N ASP A 762 0.55 85.63 -0.38
CA ASP A 762 1.17 86.14 0.86
C ASP A 762 2.70 86.28 0.68
N ASP A 763 3.17 87.53 0.56
CA ASP A 763 4.55 87.97 0.29
C ASP A 763 5.65 87.14 1.00
N THR A 764 6.79 86.87 0.35
CA THR A 764 7.81 87.94 0.28
C THR A 764 8.87 87.87 -0.83
N TYR A 765 9.09 86.76 -1.54
CA TYR A 765 10.04 86.73 -2.66
C TYR A 765 9.66 85.72 -3.76
N GLY A 766 9.46 86.21 -4.98
CA GLY A 766 9.19 85.35 -6.16
C GLY A 766 10.43 84.60 -6.69
N LEU A 767 11.63 85.17 -6.52
CA LEU A 767 12.91 84.53 -6.83
C LEU A 767 14.04 85.21 -6.03
N VAL A 768 14.75 84.45 -5.19
CA VAL A 768 15.99 84.89 -4.52
C VAL A 768 17.18 84.16 -5.12
N VAL A 769 18.22 84.89 -5.51
CA VAL A 769 19.49 84.33 -5.98
C VAL A 769 20.61 84.85 -5.10
N TYR A 770 21.20 83.97 -4.30
CA TYR A 770 22.40 84.27 -3.51
C TYR A 770 23.64 84.17 -4.42
N GLY A 771 23.88 85.24 -5.19
CA GLY A 771 24.99 85.36 -6.13
C GLY A 771 24.64 86.20 -7.37
N PRO A 772 25.62 86.54 -8.21
CA PRO A 772 25.39 87.34 -9.41
C PRO A 772 24.61 86.56 -10.49
N THR A 773 23.49 87.11 -10.95
CA THR A 773 22.69 86.56 -12.06
C THR A 773 23.25 86.98 -13.42
N TRP A 774 23.78 86.05 -14.21
CA TRP A 774 24.20 86.33 -15.58
C TRP A 774 23.02 86.32 -16.56
N CYS A 775 22.48 87.50 -16.89
CA CYS A 775 21.44 87.66 -17.91
C CYS A 775 22.08 88.03 -19.27
N SER A 776 22.02 87.14 -20.27
CA SER A 776 22.68 87.34 -21.56
C SER A 776 22.06 88.44 -22.43
N SER A 777 20.80 88.81 -22.17
CA SER A 777 20.04 89.81 -22.95
C SER A 777 19.13 90.69 -22.08
N GLY A 778 19.61 91.04 -20.87
CA GLY A 778 18.90 91.92 -19.94
C GLY A 778 17.66 91.28 -19.29
N THR A 779 16.87 92.11 -18.60
CA THR A 779 15.57 91.75 -18.02
C THR A 779 14.48 92.64 -18.63
N TRP A 780 13.28 92.09 -18.84
CA TRP A 780 12.14 92.84 -19.35
C TRP A 780 11.16 93.13 -18.21
N SER A 781 11.03 94.40 -17.84
CA SER A 781 10.03 94.86 -16.87
C SER A 781 8.80 95.41 -17.58
N GLY A 782 7.61 94.93 -17.23
CA GLY A 782 6.34 95.40 -17.80
C GLY A 782 6.15 96.89 -17.54
N SER A 783 6.05 97.69 -18.60
CA SER A 783 6.03 99.16 -18.51
C SER A 783 4.97 99.83 -19.39
N ASP A 784 4.03 99.06 -19.94
CA ASP A 784 2.94 99.53 -20.80
C ASP A 784 2.02 100.53 -20.06
N VAL A 785 1.50 101.52 -20.80
CA VAL A 785 0.63 102.57 -20.25
C VAL A 785 -0.71 102.01 -19.75
N HIS A 786 -1.23 100.96 -20.36
CA HIS A 786 -2.50 100.33 -19.96
C HIS A 786 -2.40 99.63 -18.59
N LEU A 787 -1.18 99.34 -18.12
CA LEU A 787 -0.91 98.73 -16.83
C LEU A 787 -0.68 99.77 -15.70
N LYS A 788 -0.89 101.07 -15.97
CA LYS A 788 -0.53 102.18 -15.08
C LYS A 788 -1.67 103.19 -14.95
N THR A 789 -1.74 103.85 -13.79
CA THR A 789 -2.64 104.98 -13.51
C THR A 789 -1.91 106.05 -12.68
N ASN A 790 -2.52 107.24 -12.52
CA ASN A 790 -1.96 108.37 -11.77
C ASN A 790 -0.54 108.82 -12.19
N ILE A 791 -0.21 108.71 -13.48
CA ILE A 791 1.11 109.08 -14.02
C ILE A 791 1.36 110.58 -13.83
N ARG A 792 2.48 110.94 -13.17
CA ARG A 792 2.96 112.30 -12.93
C ARG A 792 4.46 112.37 -13.20
N GLN A 793 4.98 113.55 -13.53
CA GLN A 793 6.42 113.77 -13.67
C GLN A 793 7.07 113.96 -12.29
N PHE A 794 8.36 113.64 -12.16
CA PHE A 794 9.13 113.98 -10.97
C PHE A 794 9.47 115.47 -10.96
N GLU A 795 9.48 116.08 -9.77
CA GLU A 795 9.86 117.47 -9.54
C GLU A 795 10.99 117.53 -8.49
N ASN A 796 12.01 118.36 -8.75
CA ASN A 796 13.20 118.52 -7.93
C ASN A 796 13.99 117.20 -7.78
N ALA A 797 14.04 116.41 -8.85
CA ALA A 797 14.76 115.15 -8.88
C ALA A 797 16.27 115.32 -8.64
N LEU A 798 16.87 116.41 -9.14
CA LEU A 798 18.29 116.74 -8.97
C LEU A 798 18.63 117.10 -7.52
N ASP A 799 17.87 118.00 -6.89
CA ASP A 799 18.12 118.43 -5.51
C ASP A 799 17.91 117.29 -4.50
N LYS A 800 16.98 116.38 -4.80
CA LYS A 800 16.82 115.12 -4.09
C LYS A 800 18.02 114.19 -4.31
N LEU A 801 18.39 113.93 -5.56
CA LEU A 801 19.51 113.04 -5.89
C LEU A 801 20.84 113.51 -5.27
N ASN A 802 21.07 114.83 -5.19
CA ASN A 802 22.24 115.43 -4.54
C ASN A 802 22.37 115.12 -3.05
N GLN A 803 21.32 114.61 -2.39
CA GLN A 803 21.35 114.16 -0.99
C GLN A 803 21.72 112.67 -0.83
N VAL A 804 21.79 111.91 -1.94
CA VAL A 804 22.13 110.48 -1.94
C VAL A 804 23.60 110.30 -2.33
N ASN A 805 24.37 109.63 -1.46
CA ASN A 805 25.80 109.40 -1.69
C ASN A 805 26.04 108.04 -2.36
N GLY A 806 26.77 108.05 -3.48
CA GLY A 806 27.43 106.84 -3.99
C GLY A 806 28.60 106.45 -3.10
N VAL A 807 28.66 105.19 -2.67
CA VAL A 807 29.65 104.69 -1.72
C VAL A 807 30.34 103.43 -2.22
N TYR A 808 31.53 103.18 -1.68
CA TYR A 808 32.17 101.88 -1.71
C TYR A 808 31.94 101.18 -0.37
N TYR A 809 31.69 99.87 -0.39
CA TYR A 809 31.48 99.08 0.81
C TYR A 809 32.01 97.66 0.64
N GLU A 810 32.16 96.95 1.76
CA GLU A 810 32.48 95.52 1.81
C GLU A 810 31.42 94.86 2.70
N TRP A 811 30.99 93.64 2.34
CA TRP A 811 30.09 92.87 3.18
C TRP A 811 30.81 92.42 4.45
N LYS A 812 30.11 92.42 5.59
CA LYS A 812 30.72 91.98 6.85
C LYS A 812 30.95 90.45 6.82
N PRO A 813 32.06 89.94 7.39
CA PRO A 813 32.40 88.51 7.30
C PRO A 813 31.28 87.57 7.77
N GLU A 814 30.54 87.94 8.82
CA GLU A 814 29.47 87.11 9.37
C GLU A 814 28.29 86.87 8.39
N TYR A 815 28.12 87.73 7.38
CA TYR A 815 27.08 87.60 6.33
C TYR A 815 27.62 87.05 5.00
N GLN A 816 28.93 86.99 4.81
CA GLN A 816 29.55 86.40 3.62
C GLN A 816 29.32 84.89 3.57
N GLU A 817 29.63 84.16 4.65
CA GLU A 817 29.39 82.71 4.72
C GLU A 817 27.91 82.35 4.90
N THR A 818 27.17 83.10 5.72
CA THR A 818 25.79 82.72 6.10
C THR A 818 24.74 83.08 5.03
N MET A 819 24.98 84.09 4.20
CA MET A 819 24.06 84.54 3.14
C MET A 819 24.70 84.51 1.74
N GLY A 820 25.90 83.93 1.57
CA GLY A 820 26.56 83.80 0.28
C GLY A 820 26.93 85.14 -0.39
N MET A 821 27.18 86.18 0.39
CA MET A 821 27.49 87.52 -0.13
C MET A 821 28.91 87.59 -0.69
N PRO A 822 29.14 88.29 -1.82
CA PRO A 822 30.43 88.30 -2.51
C PRO A 822 31.54 88.95 -1.68
N GLU A 823 32.74 88.38 -1.74
CA GLU A 823 33.94 88.95 -1.13
C GLU A 823 34.44 90.21 -1.87
N GLY A 824 35.16 91.06 -1.14
CA GLY A 824 35.84 92.23 -1.69
C GLY A 824 34.95 93.46 -1.91
N LYS A 825 35.59 94.51 -2.44
CA LYS A 825 35.06 95.88 -2.52
C LYS A 825 33.94 96.03 -3.55
N GLN A 826 32.74 96.36 -3.07
CA GLN A 826 31.54 96.62 -3.84
C GLN A 826 31.31 98.14 -4.05
N ILE A 827 30.38 98.48 -4.94
CA ILE A 827 29.95 99.87 -5.24
C ILE A 827 28.42 99.92 -5.17
N GLY A 828 27.86 100.98 -4.60
CA GLY A 828 26.41 101.19 -4.57
C GLY A 828 25.99 102.41 -3.77
N VAL A 829 24.79 102.34 -3.20
CA VAL A 829 24.22 103.34 -2.28
C VAL A 829 23.75 102.66 -0.99
N ILE A 830 23.68 103.40 0.12
CA ILE A 830 23.14 102.89 1.39
C ILE A 830 21.61 103.01 1.36
N ALA A 831 20.90 101.90 1.56
CA ALA A 831 19.43 101.85 1.48
C ALA A 831 18.76 102.86 2.43
N GLN A 832 19.27 103.01 3.65
CA GLN A 832 18.77 103.95 4.66
C GLN A 832 19.01 105.42 4.30
N ASP A 833 19.93 105.73 3.38
CA ASP A 833 20.13 107.10 2.87
C ASP A 833 19.23 107.37 1.66
N VAL A 834 19.01 106.37 0.79
CA VAL A 834 18.02 106.44 -0.29
C VAL A 834 16.61 106.63 0.28
N GLU A 835 16.25 105.87 1.33
CA GLU A 835 14.91 105.87 1.94
C GLU A 835 14.46 107.25 2.43
N LYS A 836 15.39 108.09 2.91
CA LYS A 836 15.10 109.45 3.39
C LYS A 836 14.59 110.38 2.29
N VAL A 837 14.89 110.06 1.03
CA VAL A 837 14.71 110.93 -0.13
C VAL A 837 13.73 110.32 -1.16
N PHE A 838 13.83 109.01 -1.36
CA PHE A 838 13.06 108.17 -2.27
C PHE A 838 12.66 106.85 -1.57
N PRO A 839 11.76 106.90 -0.57
CA PRO A 839 11.30 105.69 0.14
C PRO A 839 10.70 104.64 -0.80
N GLU A 840 10.10 105.05 -1.91
CA GLU A 840 9.54 104.17 -2.95
C GLU A 840 10.58 103.32 -3.71
N LEU A 841 11.87 103.62 -3.57
CA LEU A 841 12.97 102.83 -4.12
C LEU A 841 13.53 101.79 -3.12
N VAL A 842 13.03 101.78 -1.88
CA VAL A 842 13.55 100.94 -0.81
C VAL A 842 12.51 99.93 -0.34
N HIS A 843 12.91 98.67 -0.22
CA HIS A 843 12.08 97.60 0.32
C HIS A 843 12.72 97.03 1.58
N GLU A 844 11.99 97.04 2.69
CA GLU A 844 12.37 96.43 3.96
C GLU A 844 11.85 94.99 4.00
N GLY A 845 12.76 94.02 4.11
CA GLY A 845 12.43 92.60 4.22
C GLY A 845 11.82 92.25 5.59
N PRO A 846 11.21 91.05 5.72
CA PRO A 846 10.62 90.60 6.99
C PRO A 846 11.67 90.31 8.08
N ASP A 847 12.95 90.28 7.72
CA ASP A 847 14.13 90.21 8.58
C ASP A 847 14.63 91.61 9.04
N GLY A 848 14.02 92.69 8.56
CA GLY A 848 14.41 94.08 8.83
C GLY A 848 15.58 94.60 7.99
N PHE A 849 16.10 93.81 7.02
CA PHE A 849 17.12 94.30 6.10
C PHE A 849 16.51 95.10 4.95
N LYS A 850 17.14 96.23 4.60
CA LYS A 850 16.66 97.13 3.54
C LYS A 850 17.43 96.93 2.24
N SER A 851 16.69 96.85 1.14
CA SER A 851 17.20 96.66 -0.22
C SER A 851 16.78 97.82 -1.13
N VAL A 852 17.53 98.09 -2.20
CA VAL A 852 17.28 99.21 -3.12
C VAL A 852 16.95 98.68 -4.52
N ASP A 853 15.87 99.18 -5.11
CA ASP A 853 15.54 98.95 -6.52
C ASP A 853 16.39 99.86 -7.43
N TYR A 854 17.61 99.42 -7.69
CA TYR A 854 18.53 100.07 -8.63
C TYR A 854 17.97 100.22 -10.05
N SER A 855 17.00 99.38 -10.45
CA SER A 855 16.39 99.47 -11.79
C SER A 855 15.50 100.72 -11.90
N LYS A 856 14.70 101.01 -10.88
CA LYS A 856 13.84 102.21 -10.81
C LYS A 856 14.63 103.50 -10.59
N LEU A 857 15.79 103.45 -9.93
CA LEU A 857 16.67 104.62 -9.76
C LEU A 857 17.04 105.28 -11.10
N THR A 858 17.10 104.51 -12.19
CA THR A 858 17.36 105.05 -13.54
C THR A 858 16.35 106.12 -13.98
N ALA A 859 15.08 106.04 -13.56
CA ALA A 859 14.06 107.04 -13.88
C ALA A 859 14.32 108.37 -13.17
N VAL A 860 14.77 108.32 -11.91
CA VAL A 860 15.19 109.50 -11.14
C VAL A 860 16.41 110.15 -11.79
N LEU A 861 17.41 109.35 -12.19
CA LEU A 861 18.60 109.84 -12.88
C LEU A 861 18.25 110.57 -14.20
N ILE A 862 17.29 110.04 -14.97
CA ILE A 862 16.84 110.67 -16.22
C ILE A 862 16.26 112.07 -15.98
N GLU A 863 15.36 112.24 -15.01
CA GLU A 863 14.78 113.57 -14.72
C GLU A 863 15.80 114.51 -14.04
N ALA A 864 16.65 114.01 -13.14
CA ALA A 864 17.72 114.80 -12.54
C ALA A 864 18.71 115.35 -13.58
N ILE A 865 19.06 114.55 -14.61
CA ILE A 865 19.92 114.99 -15.72
C ILE A 865 19.19 116.04 -16.59
N LYS A 866 17.88 115.92 -16.82
CA LYS A 866 17.10 116.94 -17.53
C LYS A 866 17.02 118.26 -16.76
N GLU A 867 16.78 118.21 -15.45
CA GLU A 867 16.80 119.38 -14.57
C GLU A 867 18.19 120.05 -14.57
N GLN A 868 19.26 119.27 -14.47
CA GLN A 868 20.63 119.78 -14.56
C GLN A 868 20.93 120.43 -15.93
N GLN A 869 20.52 119.79 -17.02
CA GLN A 869 20.68 120.34 -18.37
C GLN A 869 19.91 121.66 -18.54
N LYS A 870 18.70 121.77 -17.97
CA LYS A 870 17.92 123.01 -17.95
C LYS A 870 18.64 124.13 -17.19
N GLN A 871 19.19 123.84 -16.00
CA GLN A 871 19.99 124.80 -15.23
C GLN A 871 21.24 125.24 -16.02
N ILE A 872 21.90 124.33 -16.74
CA ILE A 872 23.05 124.64 -17.61
C ILE A 872 22.64 125.55 -18.79
N GLU A 873 21.46 125.36 -19.36
CA GLU A 873 20.92 126.21 -20.43
C GLU A 873 20.53 127.60 -19.93
N GLU A 874 19.87 127.69 -18.77
CA GLU A 874 19.55 128.95 -18.09
C GLU A 874 20.82 129.74 -17.74
N LEU A 875 21.84 129.08 -17.16
CA LEU A 875 23.14 129.69 -16.88
C LEU A 875 23.88 130.15 -18.15
N LYS A 876 23.80 129.40 -19.25
CA LYS A 876 24.37 129.84 -20.54
C LYS A 876 23.67 131.10 -21.07
N LEU A 877 22.35 131.16 -20.95
CA LEU A 877 21.53 132.26 -21.43
C LEU A 877 21.73 133.52 -20.57
N GLU A 878 21.90 133.37 -19.25
CA GLU A 878 22.33 134.44 -18.34
C GLU A 878 23.74 134.95 -18.68
N VAL A 879 24.70 134.05 -18.94
CA VAL A 879 26.06 134.41 -19.39
C VAL A 879 26.07 135.09 -20.77
N GLU A 880 25.07 134.84 -21.62
CA GLU A 880 24.92 135.49 -22.92
C GLU A 880 24.27 136.88 -22.79
N LEU A 881 23.31 137.04 -21.88
CA LEU A 881 22.73 138.34 -21.49
C LEU A 881 23.75 139.24 -20.79
N LEU A 882 24.62 138.71 -19.94
CA LEU A 882 25.71 139.44 -19.27
C LEU A 882 26.87 139.84 -20.21
N LYS A 883 26.81 139.46 -21.49
CA LYS A 883 27.78 139.84 -22.53
C LYS A 883 27.27 140.91 -23.51
N GLN A 884 26.01 141.35 -23.35
CA GLN A 884 25.43 142.50 -24.06
C GLN A 884 25.52 143.77 -23.19
#